data_AF-F6UQF2-F1
#
_entry.id   AF-F6UQF2-F1
#
_cell.length_a   1.000
_cell.length_b   1.000
_cell.length_c   1.000
_cell.angle_alpha   90.00
_cell.angle_beta   90.00
_cell.angle_gamma   90.00
#
_symmetry.space_group_name_H-M   'P 1'
#
loop_
_entity.id
_entity.type
_entity.pdbx_description
1 polymer ?
#
loop_
_entity_poly.entity_id
_entity_poly.type
_entity_poly.pdbx_seq_one_letter_code
_entity_poly.pdbx_strand_id
1 'polypeptide(L)'
;MQSRRRKYLWLIFSASWLLLVLLGAPRLRQLAIPPSLRPRTLTSWPRWLDQELLPNFVEPEELTKDPCPPSCSTRQWQRQRPGCLMETCFDTSRCQSHGFKVFVYPVGLTQPISEIHHKVLASIEGSGYHTANPEEACLFVLPGDALSPQLLPLWNGGQNHLIFHLHPGSWPDLGFDLGQAMLARASPKPETLRLGFDVALPLFPQSYPQRGGSRGQLAHLIPPPGEDLLAFESQLDARVTGSSNHLDQTICQPSPRFCLLQKSGPRALGFSDNILLSCFSFQAGCIPVLLSSGWELPFSEVIDWGTATIMIDERHLLQVMGPALQELPPARILALRQQTQFLWDAYFSSVEKIVHTTLEIIRDRIFRAAARPWLLWNAPPGGLLALPTFSTQPGDFPFYYLQRGSRPSGKFSALIWVGALDQPPLKLIQEVAGSQHCAQVCLFPNWRGFPTPTYSHRGVTLIFLLLQKSDRFFPYSAIGTDAILSLDAHSSLSTSGLLSFVVWQSFPERIVGFQTQSHFWDEIKGSWGYTDQRPNEFSMVLMDAAFYHRYYHVLFTHFLPAPLRDLVDELSECEDILMNFLVAEVTKLPPIKVPQRKHCYNLTPGLPGPPRREQPSRDCISKFASWFGHMPLVHSQLRLDPVLFKDQVSVLRKKYRHLERL
;
A
#
# COMPACT_ATOMS: atom_id res chain seq x y z
N MET A 1 70.06 -20.89 -48.88
CA MET A 1 69.84 -21.26 -47.45
C MET A 1 69.48 -20.09 -46.50
N GLN A 2 69.68 -18.81 -46.86
CA GLN A 2 69.47 -17.67 -45.94
C GLN A 2 67.99 -17.25 -45.70
N SER A 3 67.08 -17.48 -46.66
CA SER A 3 65.66 -17.08 -46.54
C SER A 3 64.87 -17.91 -45.52
N ARG A 4 65.16 -19.22 -45.39
CA ARG A 4 64.52 -20.09 -44.38
C ARG A 4 64.97 -19.72 -42.95
N ARG A 5 66.24 -19.35 -42.74
CA ARG A 5 66.74 -18.93 -41.41
C ARG A 5 66.04 -17.68 -40.89
N ARG A 6 65.72 -16.70 -41.74
CA ARG A 6 64.97 -15.49 -41.34
C ARG A 6 63.56 -15.82 -40.86
N LYS A 7 62.86 -16.74 -41.53
CA LYS A 7 61.50 -17.15 -41.13
C LYS A 7 61.47 -17.88 -39.79
N TYR A 8 62.46 -18.73 -39.52
CA TYR A 8 62.60 -19.38 -38.21
C TYR A 8 62.97 -18.41 -37.10
N LEU A 9 63.83 -17.41 -37.38
CA LEU A 9 64.13 -16.34 -36.43
C LEU A 9 62.88 -15.54 -36.05
N TRP A 10 62.04 -15.16 -37.02
CA TRP A 10 60.77 -14.47 -36.73
C TRP A 10 59.78 -15.31 -35.94
N LEU A 11 59.73 -16.63 -36.18
CA LEU A 11 58.90 -17.56 -35.40
C LEU A 11 59.41 -17.76 -33.96
N ILE A 12 60.74 -17.77 -33.76
CA ILE A 12 61.33 -17.85 -32.42
C ILE A 12 61.11 -16.54 -31.68
N PHE A 13 61.24 -15.38 -32.35
CA PHE A 13 60.94 -14.08 -31.75
C PHE A 13 59.46 -13.93 -31.40
N SER A 14 58.54 -14.41 -32.25
CA SER A 14 57.11 -14.34 -31.95
C SER A 14 56.70 -15.31 -30.83
N ALA A 15 57.27 -16.53 -30.79
CA ALA A 15 57.04 -17.48 -29.72
C ALA A 15 57.65 -17.00 -28.39
N SER A 16 58.84 -16.40 -28.41
CA SER A 16 59.47 -15.83 -27.23
C SER A 16 58.75 -14.58 -26.71
N TRP A 17 58.15 -13.77 -27.60
CA TRP A 17 57.28 -12.66 -27.22
C TRP A 17 56.00 -13.18 -26.55
N LEU A 18 55.34 -14.19 -27.13
CA LEU A 18 54.16 -14.83 -26.55
C LEU A 18 54.46 -15.43 -25.17
N LEU A 19 55.62 -16.07 -24.99
CA LEU A 19 56.04 -16.61 -23.70
C LEU A 19 56.29 -15.50 -22.66
N LEU A 20 56.91 -14.38 -23.07
CA LEU A 20 57.15 -13.21 -22.20
C LEU A 20 55.84 -12.51 -21.80
N VAL A 21 54.84 -12.46 -22.69
CA VAL A 21 53.52 -11.90 -22.37
C VAL A 21 52.74 -12.83 -21.45
N LEU A 22 52.78 -14.15 -21.68
CA LEU A 22 52.05 -15.14 -20.86
C LEU A 22 52.68 -15.33 -19.47
N LEU A 23 54.01 -15.27 -19.34
CA LEU A 23 54.72 -15.42 -18.06
C LEU A 23 54.98 -14.08 -17.34
N GLY A 24 55.01 -12.96 -18.05
CA GLY A 24 55.24 -11.62 -17.50
C GLY A 24 53.97 -10.87 -17.07
N ALA A 25 52.82 -11.14 -17.71
CA ALA A 25 51.54 -10.53 -17.35
C ALA A 25 51.04 -10.83 -15.92
N PRO A 26 51.36 -11.97 -15.26
CA PRO A 26 50.96 -12.18 -13.87
C PRO A 26 51.91 -11.55 -12.85
N ARG A 27 53.16 -11.19 -13.22
CA ARG A 27 54.16 -10.64 -12.26
C ARG A 27 54.37 -9.13 -12.31
N LEU A 28 53.91 -8.44 -13.36
CA LEU A 28 53.86 -6.96 -13.39
C LEU A 28 52.60 -6.37 -12.72
N ARG A 29 51.70 -7.21 -12.18
CA ARG A 29 50.51 -6.77 -11.41
C ARG A 29 50.75 -6.59 -9.90
N GLN A 30 51.99 -6.69 -9.41
CA GLN A 30 52.34 -6.49 -8.00
C GLN A 30 53.36 -5.38 -7.75
N LEU A 31 53.32 -4.30 -8.54
CA LEU A 31 53.87 -3.02 -8.06
C LEU A 31 52.84 -2.40 -7.11
N ALA A 32 53.18 -2.44 -5.82
CA ALA A 32 52.43 -1.84 -4.73
C ALA A 32 52.24 -0.34 -4.99
N ILE A 33 51.00 0.05 -5.27
CA ILE A 33 50.56 1.44 -5.30
C ILE A 33 50.36 1.87 -3.84
N PRO A 34 50.95 2.99 -3.38
CA PRO A 34 50.74 3.49 -2.02
C PRO A 34 49.23 3.76 -1.77
N PRO A 35 48.74 3.63 -0.52
CA PRO A 35 47.31 3.55 -0.24
C PRO A 35 46.52 4.87 -0.42
N SER A 36 47.08 5.90 -1.05
CA SER A 36 46.46 7.23 -1.12
C SER A 36 45.85 7.61 -2.48
N LEU A 37 45.98 6.82 -3.55
CA LEU A 37 45.44 7.19 -4.88
C LEU A 37 44.90 5.95 -5.64
N ARG A 38 43.77 5.39 -5.21
CA ARG A 38 42.87 4.64 -6.10
C ARG A 38 41.74 5.57 -6.54
N PRO A 39 41.37 5.58 -7.84
CA PRO A 39 40.10 6.19 -8.23
C PRO A 39 39.02 5.43 -7.48
N ARG A 40 38.20 6.14 -6.71
CA ARG A 40 36.93 5.63 -6.17
C ARG A 40 36.24 4.90 -7.33
N THR A 41 36.16 3.57 -7.25
CA THR A 41 35.05 2.86 -7.85
C THR A 41 33.82 3.67 -7.50
N LEU A 42 33.03 4.07 -8.49
CA LEU A 42 31.76 4.76 -8.28
C LEU A 42 31.05 4.01 -7.18
N THR A 43 31.14 4.55 -5.97
CA THR A 43 30.34 4.15 -4.84
C THR A 43 28.93 4.27 -5.38
N SER A 44 28.22 3.15 -5.41
CA SER A 44 26.77 3.17 -5.53
C SER A 44 26.27 4.38 -4.75
N TRP A 45 25.42 5.16 -5.42
CA TRP A 45 24.69 6.28 -4.83
C TRP A 45 24.30 5.97 -3.37
N PRO A 46 24.34 6.95 -2.46
CA PRO A 46 23.96 6.71 -1.07
C PRO A 46 22.58 6.06 -1.07
N ARG A 47 22.55 4.77 -0.72
CA ARG A 47 21.31 4.08 -0.46
C ARG A 47 20.74 4.78 0.74
N TRP A 48 19.52 5.30 0.61
CA TRP A 48 18.79 5.85 1.74
C TRP A 48 18.63 4.72 2.74
N LEU A 49 19.45 4.80 3.78
CA LEU A 49 19.79 3.70 4.69
C LEU A 49 18.63 3.31 5.60
N ASP A 50 17.53 4.05 5.62
CA ASP A 50 16.47 3.80 6.61
C ASP A 50 15.67 2.52 6.31
N GLN A 51 15.64 2.04 5.05
CA GLN A 51 14.95 0.80 4.67
C GLN A 51 15.90 -0.41 4.49
N GLU A 52 17.21 -0.18 4.32
CA GLU A 52 18.23 -1.26 4.27
C GLU A 52 18.90 -1.53 5.62
N LEU A 53 18.90 -0.57 6.56
CA LEU A 53 19.36 -0.79 7.95
C LEU A 53 18.34 -1.55 8.80
N LEU A 54 17.10 -1.63 8.32
CA LEU A 54 16.10 -2.57 8.82
C LEU A 54 16.24 -3.82 7.96
N PRO A 55 17.00 -4.86 8.38
CA PRO A 55 16.90 -6.14 7.71
C PRO A 55 15.40 -6.50 7.66
N ASN A 56 14.87 -6.70 6.46
CA ASN A 56 13.57 -7.32 6.29
C ASN A 56 13.66 -8.68 6.99
N PHE A 57 12.97 -8.84 8.11
CA PHE A 57 13.03 -10.06 8.92
C PHE A 57 12.17 -11.20 8.38
N VAL A 58 11.73 -11.10 7.13
CA VAL A 58 11.45 -12.33 6.39
C VAL A 58 12.75 -12.66 5.66
N GLU A 59 13.51 -13.58 6.24
CA GLU A 59 14.64 -14.22 5.57
C GLU A 59 14.17 -14.64 4.16
N PRO A 60 14.96 -14.44 3.09
CA PRO A 60 14.60 -14.95 1.76
C PRO A 60 14.28 -16.46 1.78
N GLU A 61 14.88 -17.20 2.71
CA GLU A 61 14.61 -18.62 2.97
C GLU A 61 13.24 -18.87 3.64
N GLU A 62 12.72 -17.93 4.44
CA GLU A 62 11.35 -17.96 5.00
C GLU A 62 10.29 -17.52 3.99
N LEU A 63 10.63 -16.66 3.00
CA LEU A 63 9.78 -16.34 1.85
C LEU A 63 9.65 -17.51 0.84
N THR A 64 10.61 -18.43 0.82
CA THR A 64 10.59 -19.64 -0.04
C THR A 64 9.99 -20.87 0.64
N LYS A 65 9.85 -20.87 1.96
CA LYS A 65 8.96 -21.82 2.62
C LYS A 65 7.55 -21.30 2.36
N ASP A 66 6.72 -22.06 1.64
CA ASP A 66 5.29 -21.84 1.73
C ASP A 66 4.97 -21.78 3.23
N PRO A 67 4.53 -20.64 3.79
CA PRO A 67 4.14 -20.59 5.17
C PRO A 67 3.01 -21.60 5.27
N CYS A 68 3.23 -22.67 6.03
CA CYS A 68 2.12 -23.42 6.56
C CYS A 68 1.16 -22.36 7.11
N PRO A 69 -0.06 -22.22 6.58
CA PRO A 69 -1.04 -21.38 7.24
C PRO A 69 -1.15 -21.90 8.68
N PRO A 70 -1.64 -21.13 9.67
CA PRO A 70 -1.98 -21.68 10.99
C PRO A 70 -2.84 -22.96 10.92
N SER A 71 -3.41 -23.28 9.75
CA SER A 71 -3.85 -24.63 9.31
C SER A 71 -2.89 -25.82 9.53
N CYS A 72 -1.57 -25.67 9.65
CA CYS A 72 -0.72 -26.82 9.97
C CYS A 72 -0.87 -27.29 11.42
N SER A 73 -1.56 -26.52 12.27
CA SER A 73 -2.04 -26.95 13.58
C SER A 73 -3.51 -27.41 13.59
N THR A 74 -4.30 -27.18 12.52
CA THR A 74 -5.73 -27.52 12.53
C THR A 74 -6.01 -29.02 12.45
N ARG A 75 -5.05 -29.85 12.03
CA ARG A 75 -5.24 -31.32 12.03
C ARG A 75 -5.41 -31.93 13.43
N GLN A 76 -4.92 -31.28 14.48
CA GLN A 76 -5.07 -31.79 15.85
C GLN A 76 -6.32 -31.26 16.57
N TRP A 77 -6.89 -30.12 16.15
CA TRP A 77 -8.07 -29.51 16.78
C TRP A 77 -9.40 -29.76 16.05
N GLN A 78 -9.37 -30.25 14.81
CA GLN A 78 -10.57 -30.66 14.05
C GLN A 78 -11.33 -31.86 14.64
N ARG A 79 -10.85 -32.48 15.72
CA ARG A 79 -11.42 -33.73 16.26
C ARG A 79 -12.55 -33.56 17.29
N GLN A 80 -12.97 -32.36 17.66
CA GLN A 80 -14.05 -32.20 18.63
C GLN A 80 -15.05 -31.10 18.26
N ARG A 81 -15.87 -31.36 17.23
CA ARG A 81 -17.33 -31.11 17.16
C ARG A 81 -17.80 -31.21 15.69
N PRO A 82 -18.97 -31.79 15.40
CA PRO A 82 -19.63 -31.67 14.09
C PRO A 82 -20.18 -30.23 13.97
N GLY A 83 -19.28 -29.25 13.78
CA GLY A 83 -19.62 -27.84 13.66
C GLY A 83 -19.53 -27.36 12.22
N CYS A 84 -20.32 -26.35 11.88
CA CYS A 84 -20.35 -25.72 10.56
C CYS A 84 -18.96 -25.41 9.99
N LEU A 85 -18.65 -25.99 8.83
CA LEU A 85 -17.52 -25.63 7.97
C LEU A 85 -18.03 -24.77 6.82
N MET A 86 -17.10 -24.06 6.16
CA MET A 86 -17.43 -23.27 4.96
C MET A 86 -18.07 -24.12 3.87
N GLU A 87 -17.67 -25.38 3.73
CA GLU A 87 -18.21 -26.30 2.71
C GLU A 87 -19.57 -26.90 3.08
N THR A 88 -19.96 -26.86 4.36
CA THR A 88 -21.17 -27.54 4.86
C THR A 88 -22.29 -26.57 5.23
N CYS A 89 -21.96 -25.34 5.63
CA CYS A 89 -22.92 -24.36 6.14
C CYS A 89 -22.96 -23.05 5.34
N PHE A 90 -22.14 -22.92 4.30
CA PHE A 90 -22.17 -21.79 3.37
C PHE A 90 -22.41 -22.29 1.96
N ASP A 91 -23.39 -21.71 1.28
CA ASP A 91 -23.69 -21.98 -0.13
C ASP A 91 -22.89 -21.02 -1.02
N THR A 92 -21.78 -21.52 -1.58
CA THR A 92 -20.94 -20.74 -2.51
C THR A 92 -21.59 -20.52 -3.89
N SER A 93 -22.64 -21.26 -4.24
CA SER A 93 -23.24 -21.19 -5.58
C SER A 93 -23.83 -19.80 -5.88
N ARG A 94 -24.40 -19.14 -4.86
CA ARG A 94 -24.93 -17.77 -4.93
C ARG A 94 -23.87 -16.73 -5.30
N CYS A 95 -22.60 -17.00 -5.03
CA CYS A 95 -21.50 -16.08 -5.25
C CYS A 95 -20.90 -16.22 -6.65
N GLN A 96 -21.25 -17.27 -7.41
CA GLN A 96 -20.65 -17.55 -8.72
C GLN A 96 -21.22 -16.65 -9.84
N SER A 97 -22.49 -16.26 -9.76
CA SER A 97 -23.19 -15.50 -10.81
C SER A 97 -22.88 -14.00 -10.77
N HIS A 98 -22.96 -13.38 -9.59
CA HIS A 98 -22.80 -11.93 -9.41
C HIS A 98 -21.54 -11.54 -8.63
N GLY A 99 -20.70 -12.53 -8.28
CA GLY A 99 -19.52 -12.33 -7.46
C GLY A 99 -19.84 -12.20 -5.96
N PHE A 100 -18.91 -11.62 -5.21
CA PHE A 100 -19.12 -11.36 -3.78
C PHE A 100 -19.97 -10.10 -3.59
N LYS A 101 -21.28 -10.25 -3.41
CA LYS A 101 -22.20 -9.15 -3.09
C LYS A 101 -22.86 -9.35 -1.73
N VAL A 102 -23.05 -8.26 -1.01
CA VAL A 102 -23.56 -8.24 0.36
C VAL A 102 -24.86 -7.46 0.39
N PHE A 103 -25.92 -8.11 0.86
CA PHE A 103 -27.22 -7.48 1.12
C PHE A 103 -27.36 -7.19 2.61
N VAL A 104 -27.79 -5.98 2.93
CA VAL A 104 -28.07 -5.54 4.30
C VAL A 104 -29.58 -5.51 4.49
N TYR A 105 -30.09 -6.17 5.54
CA TYR A 105 -31.51 -6.10 5.85
C TYR A 105 -31.94 -4.67 6.22
N PRO A 106 -33.14 -4.23 5.77
CA PRO A 106 -33.63 -2.89 6.07
C PRO A 106 -33.87 -2.71 7.57
N VAL A 107 -33.41 -1.58 8.09
CA VAL A 107 -33.49 -1.20 9.52
C VAL A 107 -34.92 -1.07 10.05
N GLY A 108 -35.91 -0.84 9.17
CA GLY A 108 -37.30 -0.54 9.53
C GLY A 108 -38.11 -1.66 10.17
N LEU A 109 -37.52 -2.81 10.50
CA LEU A 109 -38.24 -4.01 10.94
C LEU A 109 -38.36 -4.20 12.47
N THR A 110 -37.61 -3.50 13.35
CA THR A 110 -37.86 -3.22 14.80
C THR A 110 -36.57 -2.89 15.58
N GLN A 111 -36.72 -2.08 16.64
CA GLN A 111 -35.72 -1.61 17.64
C GLN A 111 -34.65 -0.58 17.18
N PRO A 112 -34.23 0.35 18.07
CA PRO A 112 -33.15 1.28 17.80
C PRO A 112 -31.81 0.54 17.68
N ILE A 113 -31.13 0.74 16.55
CA ILE A 113 -29.78 0.20 16.29
C ILE A 113 -28.76 1.02 17.08
N SER A 114 -27.81 0.35 17.73
CA SER A 114 -26.68 1.02 18.39
C SER A 114 -25.82 1.80 17.37
N GLU A 115 -25.23 2.92 17.79
CA GLU A 115 -24.38 3.76 16.91
C GLU A 115 -23.27 2.97 16.22
N ILE A 116 -22.67 2.01 16.93
CA ILE A 116 -21.59 1.17 16.41
C ILE A 116 -22.04 0.25 15.28
N HIS A 117 -23.25 -0.32 15.39
CA HIS A 117 -23.85 -1.11 14.32
C HIS A 117 -24.20 -0.24 13.12
N HIS A 118 -24.71 0.97 13.34
CA HIS A 118 -24.95 1.91 12.24
C HIS A 118 -23.66 2.21 11.46
N LYS A 119 -22.52 2.39 12.14
CA LYS A 119 -21.20 2.55 11.49
C LYS A 119 -20.79 1.31 10.70
N VAL A 120 -21.08 0.11 11.20
CA VAL A 120 -20.82 -1.15 10.48
C VAL A 120 -21.65 -1.21 9.19
N LEU A 121 -22.97 -1.00 9.28
CA LEU A 121 -23.86 -1.04 8.11
C LEU A 121 -23.47 0.01 7.08
N ALA A 122 -23.21 1.25 7.50
CA ALA A 122 -22.76 2.32 6.61
C ALA A 122 -21.42 1.99 5.92
N SER A 123 -20.52 1.25 6.59
CA SER A 123 -19.25 0.79 6.01
C SER A 123 -19.45 -0.31 4.95
N ILE A 124 -20.47 -1.15 5.11
CA ILE A 124 -20.86 -2.17 4.12
C ILE A 124 -21.54 -1.49 2.93
N GLU A 125 -22.53 -0.62 3.17
CA GLU A 125 -23.27 0.11 2.14
C GLU A 125 -22.37 1.00 1.28
N GLY A 126 -21.35 1.62 1.89
CA GLY A 126 -20.34 2.40 1.18
C GLY A 126 -19.29 1.57 0.43
N SER A 127 -19.28 0.25 0.59
CA SER A 127 -18.32 -0.64 -0.08
C SER A 127 -18.77 -1.02 -1.50
N GLY A 128 -17.83 -1.44 -2.35
CA GLY A 128 -18.13 -1.98 -3.68
C GLY A 128 -18.90 -3.32 -3.67
N TYR A 129 -19.08 -3.92 -2.49
CA TYR A 129 -19.76 -5.20 -2.30
C TYR A 129 -21.26 -5.05 -2.06
N HIS A 130 -21.74 -3.87 -1.65
CA HIS A 130 -23.16 -3.67 -1.38
C HIS A 130 -24.04 -3.92 -2.62
N THR A 131 -25.18 -4.56 -2.40
CA THR A 131 -26.30 -4.61 -3.36
C THR A 131 -27.62 -4.39 -2.63
N ALA A 132 -28.52 -3.63 -3.27
CA ALA A 132 -29.90 -3.47 -2.81
C ALA A 132 -30.80 -4.64 -3.23
N ASN A 133 -30.34 -5.51 -4.14
CA ASN A 133 -31.09 -6.62 -4.67
C ASN A 133 -30.69 -7.93 -3.95
N PRO A 134 -31.60 -8.58 -3.19
CA PRO A 134 -31.28 -9.80 -2.46
C PRO A 134 -30.98 -11.01 -3.39
N GLU A 135 -31.41 -10.99 -4.65
CA GLU A 135 -31.13 -12.08 -5.60
C GLU A 135 -29.66 -12.09 -6.05
N GLU A 136 -29.03 -10.92 -6.10
CA GLU A 136 -27.62 -10.78 -6.44
C GLU A 136 -26.69 -11.10 -5.26
N ALA A 137 -27.24 -11.20 -4.05
CA ALA A 137 -26.47 -11.29 -2.83
C ALA A 137 -25.89 -12.69 -2.60
N CYS A 138 -24.58 -12.71 -2.33
CA CYS A 138 -23.81 -13.85 -1.87
C CYS A 138 -23.90 -13.97 -0.34
N LEU A 139 -23.92 -12.85 0.38
CA LEU A 139 -23.92 -12.76 1.84
C LEU A 139 -25.02 -11.82 2.35
N PHE A 140 -25.67 -12.19 3.44
CA PHE A 140 -26.73 -11.43 4.10
C PHE A 140 -26.26 -10.94 5.47
N VAL A 141 -26.43 -9.65 5.76
CA VAL A 141 -25.97 -9.05 7.02
C VAL A 141 -27.15 -8.48 7.81
N LEU A 142 -27.20 -8.86 9.09
CA LEU A 142 -28.25 -8.41 10.01
C LEU A 142 -27.98 -6.97 10.49
N PRO A 143 -29.04 -6.18 10.76
CA PRO A 143 -28.88 -4.79 11.15
C PRO A 143 -28.49 -4.60 12.63
N GLY A 144 -28.61 -5.64 13.47
CA GLY A 144 -28.27 -5.58 14.89
C GLY A 144 -28.27 -6.94 15.58
N ASP A 145 -27.53 -7.02 16.69
CA ASP A 145 -27.37 -8.21 17.54
C ASP A 145 -28.66 -8.69 18.25
N ALA A 146 -29.59 -7.77 18.54
CA ALA A 146 -30.77 -8.03 19.37
C ALA A 146 -31.99 -8.54 18.57
N LEU A 147 -31.85 -8.75 17.26
CA LEU A 147 -32.94 -9.18 16.40
C LEU A 147 -32.97 -10.69 16.32
N SER A 148 -34.09 -11.30 16.74
CA SER A 148 -34.36 -12.72 16.52
C SER A 148 -34.34 -13.00 15.01
N PRO A 149 -33.34 -13.73 14.48
CA PRO A 149 -33.16 -13.87 13.04
C PRO A 149 -34.33 -14.58 12.34
N GLN A 150 -35.08 -15.39 13.10
CA GLN A 150 -36.27 -16.12 12.63
C GLN A 150 -37.41 -15.21 12.15
N LEU A 151 -37.40 -13.92 12.50
CA LEU A 151 -38.39 -12.94 12.06
C LEU A 151 -38.04 -12.31 10.70
N LEU A 152 -36.85 -12.60 10.16
CA LEU A 152 -36.40 -12.01 8.91
C LEU A 152 -36.92 -12.83 7.71
N PRO A 153 -37.47 -12.17 6.66
CA PRO A 153 -38.16 -12.86 5.57
C PRO A 153 -37.25 -13.75 4.71
N LEU A 154 -35.94 -13.46 4.68
CA LEU A 154 -34.95 -14.19 3.89
C LEU A 154 -34.10 -15.15 4.75
N TRP A 155 -34.42 -15.31 6.04
CA TRP A 155 -33.67 -16.19 6.93
C TRP A 155 -33.96 -17.67 6.64
N ASN A 156 -33.00 -18.35 6.03
CA ASN A 156 -33.07 -19.75 5.62
C ASN A 156 -32.32 -20.69 6.57
N GLY A 157 -32.51 -20.51 7.89
CA GLY A 157 -31.76 -21.27 8.90
C GLY A 157 -30.30 -20.80 9.05
N GLY A 158 -30.00 -19.56 8.62
CA GLY A 158 -28.71 -18.89 8.80
C GLY A 158 -27.70 -19.12 7.67
N GLN A 159 -27.99 -19.93 6.66
CA GLN A 159 -27.04 -20.17 5.56
C GLN A 159 -26.75 -18.85 4.80
N ASN A 160 -25.47 -18.54 4.58
CA ASN A 160 -25.00 -17.28 3.98
C ASN A 160 -25.32 -16.01 4.78
N HIS A 161 -25.65 -16.13 6.07
CA HIS A 161 -25.87 -14.97 6.93
C HIS A 161 -24.64 -14.69 7.79
N LEU A 162 -24.34 -13.41 8.00
CA LEU A 162 -23.28 -12.90 8.87
C LEU A 162 -23.87 -11.99 9.95
N ILE A 163 -23.47 -12.25 11.19
CA ILE A 163 -23.88 -11.47 12.37
C ILE A 163 -22.64 -10.82 12.99
N PHE A 164 -22.69 -9.50 13.19
CA PHE A 164 -21.62 -8.72 13.83
C PHE A 164 -21.88 -8.57 15.33
N HIS A 165 -21.30 -9.44 16.15
CA HIS A 165 -21.46 -9.42 17.59
C HIS A 165 -20.33 -8.62 18.28
N LEU A 166 -20.64 -7.38 18.63
CA LEU A 166 -19.63 -6.39 19.04
C LEU A 166 -19.52 -6.15 20.55
N HIS A 167 -20.31 -6.83 21.39
CA HIS A 167 -20.30 -6.63 22.85
C HIS A 167 -19.64 -7.80 23.59
N PRO A 168 -18.76 -7.57 24.59
CA PRO A 168 -18.16 -8.64 25.38
C PRO A 168 -19.01 -8.86 26.64
N GLY A 169 -19.75 -9.96 26.67
CA GLY A 169 -20.52 -10.33 27.85
C GLY A 169 -21.25 -11.64 27.60
N SER A 170 -21.12 -12.56 28.56
CA SER A 170 -21.88 -13.82 28.74
C SER A 170 -22.43 -14.52 27.49
N TRP A 171 -21.68 -15.51 27.00
CA TRP A 171 -22.35 -16.72 26.53
C TRP A 171 -23.29 -17.23 27.65
N PRO A 172 -24.59 -17.51 27.39
CA PRO A 172 -25.29 -17.61 26.11
C PRO A 172 -26.37 -16.51 25.92
N ASP A 173 -26.00 -15.24 25.80
CA ASP A 173 -27.00 -14.14 25.72
C ASP A 173 -27.37 -13.68 24.30
N LEU A 174 -27.06 -14.45 23.24
CA LEU A 174 -27.73 -14.20 21.95
C LEU A 174 -29.23 -14.57 22.07
N GLY A 175 -29.61 -15.51 22.95
CA GLY A 175 -31.01 -15.86 23.18
C GLY A 175 -31.70 -16.60 22.02
N PHE A 176 -30.99 -16.90 20.93
CA PHE A 176 -31.50 -17.61 19.76
C PHE A 176 -30.47 -18.57 19.15
N ASP A 177 -30.96 -19.58 18.43
CA ASP A 177 -30.13 -20.52 17.66
C ASP A 177 -29.57 -19.84 16.39
N LEU A 178 -28.25 -19.86 16.25
CA LEU A 178 -27.53 -19.31 15.09
C LEU A 178 -27.71 -20.15 13.83
N GLY A 179 -28.10 -21.43 13.96
CA GLY A 179 -28.18 -22.36 12.83
C GLY A 179 -26.86 -22.40 12.05
N GLN A 180 -26.93 -22.11 10.76
CA GLN A 180 -25.79 -22.08 9.84
C GLN A 180 -25.16 -20.68 9.68
N ALA A 181 -25.58 -19.68 10.45
CA ALA A 181 -25.05 -18.32 10.32
C ALA A 181 -23.61 -18.21 10.81
N MET A 182 -22.83 -17.40 10.09
CA MET A 182 -21.47 -17.00 10.43
C MET A 182 -21.50 -15.91 11.50
N LEU A 183 -20.57 -15.98 12.45
CA LEU A 183 -20.44 -15.00 13.52
C LEU A 183 -19.11 -14.24 13.38
N ALA A 184 -19.18 -12.91 13.26
CA ALA A 184 -18.03 -12.04 13.44
C ALA A 184 -18.09 -11.48 14.87
N ARG A 185 -17.21 -11.95 15.75
CA ARG A 185 -17.33 -11.75 17.19
C ARG A 185 -16.14 -10.99 17.76
N ALA A 186 -16.41 -9.98 18.58
CA ALA A 186 -15.39 -9.33 19.39
C ALA A 186 -14.92 -10.23 20.55
N SER A 187 -13.61 -10.39 20.70
CA SER A 187 -12.97 -11.17 21.78
C SER A 187 -13.53 -12.59 21.96
N PRO A 188 -13.53 -13.44 20.92
CA PRO A 188 -14.05 -14.79 21.02
C PRO A 188 -13.13 -15.67 21.88
N LYS A 189 -13.71 -16.68 22.52
CA LYS A 189 -12.93 -17.73 23.18
C LYS A 189 -12.58 -18.80 22.14
N PRO A 190 -11.35 -19.36 22.14
CA PRO A 190 -10.95 -20.40 21.16
C PRO A 190 -11.91 -21.59 21.11
N GLU A 191 -12.54 -21.96 22.23
CA GLU A 191 -13.48 -23.08 22.30
C GLU A 191 -14.85 -22.79 21.65
N THR A 192 -15.14 -21.51 21.39
CA THR A 192 -16.45 -21.04 20.88
C THR A 192 -16.40 -20.56 19.44
N LEU A 193 -15.21 -20.27 18.91
CA LEU A 193 -15.03 -19.79 17.55
C LEU A 193 -14.93 -20.99 16.59
N ARG A 194 -15.78 -21.05 15.55
CA ARG A 194 -15.63 -22.03 14.47
C ARG A 194 -14.52 -21.58 13.53
N LEU A 195 -13.29 -22.05 13.75
CA LEU A 195 -12.13 -21.67 12.95
C LEU A 195 -12.35 -21.92 11.45
N GLY A 196 -12.02 -20.91 10.63
CA GLY A 196 -12.24 -20.93 9.18
C GLY A 196 -13.69 -20.74 8.74
N PHE A 197 -14.62 -20.56 9.68
CA PHE A 197 -16.02 -20.21 9.43
C PHE A 197 -16.40 -18.90 10.10
N ASP A 198 -16.22 -18.75 11.41
CA ASP A 198 -16.41 -17.49 12.13
C ASP A 198 -15.20 -16.55 11.98
N VAL A 199 -15.37 -15.26 12.32
CA VAL A 199 -14.31 -14.24 12.26
C VAL A 199 -14.09 -13.62 13.63
N ALA A 200 -12.84 -13.61 14.10
CA ALA A 200 -12.45 -12.91 15.32
C ALA A 200 -12.25 -11.42 15.04
N LEU A 201 -12.99 -10.58 15.77
CA LEU A 201 -12.94 -9.11 15.66
C LEU A 201 -12.22 -8.49 16.87
N PRO A 202 -11.62 -7.31 16.68
CA PRO A 202 -11.26 -6.47 17.82
C PRO A 202 -12.53 -5.98 18.51
N LEU A 203 -12.42 -5.65 19.79
CA LEU A 203 -13.45 -4.85 20.45
C LEU A 203 -13.15 -3.37 20.20
N PHE A 204 -14.16 -2.57 19.86
CA PHE A 204 -14.02 -1.12 19.70
C PHE A 204 -15.20 -0.39 20.35
N PRO A 205 -14.98 0.79 20.98
CA PRO A 205 -16.03 1.53 21.67
C PRO A 205 -16.96 2.24 20.67
N GLN A 206 -18.12 2.73 21.13
CA GLN A 206 -19.04 3.48 20.26
C GLN A 206 -18.40 4.75 19.66
N SER A 207 -17.48 5.38 20.37
CA SER A 207 -16.72 6.57 19.93
C SER A 207 -15.72 6.29 18.81
N TYR A 208 -15.54 5.04 18.40
CA TYR A 208 -14.58 4.69 17.35
C TYR A 208 -14.92 5.38 16.01
N PRO A 209 -13.92 5.89 15.28
CA PRO A 209 -14.16 6.59 14.03
C PRO A 209 -14.65 5.63 12.95
N GLN A 210 -15.67 6.04 12.20
CA GLN A 210 -16.17 5.25 11.07
C GLN A 210 -15.12 5.14 9.96
N ARG A 211 -14.51 6.26 9.57
CA ARG A 211 -13.47 6.37 8.54
C ARG A 211 -12.35 7.32 9.01
N GLY A 212 -11.14 7.12 8.48
CA GLY A 212 -10.02 8.05 8.67
C GLY A 212 -9.60 8.23 10.12
N GLY A 213 -9.65 7.15 10.91
CA GLY A 213 -9.29 7.24 12.32
C GLY A 213 -7.82 7.57 12.54
N SER A 214 -7.47 7.73 13.81
CA SER A 214 -6.17 8.24 14.23
C SER A 214 -5.02 7.42 13.64
N ARG A 215 -4.01 8.11 13.12
CA ARG A 215 -2.76 7.47 12.70
C ARG A 215 -2.04 6.87 13.89
N GLY A 216 -1.23 5.86 13.60
CA GLY A 216 -0.23 5.39 14.56
C GLY A 216 0.65 6.54 15.06
N GLN A 217 0.89 6.57 16.38
CA GLN A 217 1.55 7.65 17.10
C GLN A 217 3.04 7.37 17.37
N LEU A 218 3.71 6.56 16.55
CA LEU A 218 5.14 6.28 16.72
C LEU A 218 5.99 7.54 16.47
N ALA A 219 6.12 8.38 17.50
CA ALA A 219 6.89 9.63 17.46
C ALA A 219 8.40 9.38 17.42
N HIS A 220 8.86 8.29 18.04
CA HIS A 220 10.27 7.88 18.07
C HIS A 220 10.42 6.39 17.75
N LEU A 221 11.13 6.09 16.65
CA LEU A 221 11.47 4.73 16.21
C LEU A 221 12.24 3.96 17.32
N ILE A 222 13.13 4.66 18.03
CA ILE A 222 13.89 4.12 19.16
C ILE A 222 13.53 4.92 20.41
N PRO A 223 12.98 4.28 21.47
CA PRO A 223 12.71 4.97 22.73
C PRO A 223 14.04 5.39 23.38
N PRO A 224 14.12 6.60 23.97
CA PRO A 224 15.32 7.05 24.66
C PRO A 224 15.72 6.05 25.77
N PRO A 225 17.01 5.87 26.04
CA PRO A 225 17.47 5.00 27.12
C PRO A 225 17.03 5.56 28.47
N GLY A 226 16.28 4.77 29.26
CA GLY A 226 15.92 5.11 30.64
C GLY A 226 14.44 5.43 30.91
N GLU A 227 13.56 5.44 29.90
CA GLU A 227 12.11 5.53 30.13
C GLU A 227 11.47 4.16 30.43
N ASP A 228 10.36 4.17 31.18
CA ASP A 228 9.68 2.99 31.72
C ASP A 228 9.53 1.86 30.69
N LEU A 229 10.17 0.73 30.99
CA LEU A 229 10.25 -0.44 30.13
C LEU A 229 8.87 -1.08 29.90
N LEU A 230 7.94 -0.93 30.85
CA LEU A 230 6.70 -1.69 30.87
C LEU A 230 5.56 -0.84 31.42
N ALA A 231 4.50 -0.66 30.64
CA ALA A 231 3.21 -0.22 31.17
C ALA A 231 2.40 -1.46 31.57
N PHE A 232 1.99 -1.50 32.84
CA PHE A 232 1.06 -2.50 33.35
C PHE A 232 -0.36 -1.94 33.21
N GLU A 233 -1.17 -2.53 32.34
CA GLU A 233 -2.56 -2.10 32.17
C GLU A 233 -3.49 -3.07 32.91
N SER A 234 -3.56 -2.93 34.24
CA SER A 234 -4.71 -3.41 35.03
C SER A 234 -5.63 -2.22 35.30
N GLN A 235 -6.82 -2.20 34.71
CA GLN A 235 -7.67 -1.01 34.78
C GLN A 235 -8.36 -0.82 36.14
N LEU A 236 -8.29 0.43 36.61
CA LEU A 236 -9.30 1.19 37.38
C LEU A 236 -9.60 0.78 38.83
N ASP A 237 -8.93 1.47 39.76
CA ASP A 237 -9.39 1.61 41.14
C ASP A 237 -10.53 2.64 41.20
N ALA A 238 -11.76 2.19 41.03
CA ALA A 238 -12.95 2.99 41.27
C ALA A 238 -13.34 2.95 42.76
N ARG A 239 -12.54 3.58 43.64
CA ARG A 239 -13.01 3.99 44.97
C ARG A 239 -12.41 5.35 45.40
N VAL A 240 -13.33 6.28 45.68
CA VAL A 240 -13.18 7.55 46.41
C VAL A 240 -12.72 8.75 45.59
N THR A 241 -13.63 9.36 44.84
CA THR A 241 -14.41 10.55 45.27
C THR A 241 -15.40 10.90 44.16
N GLY A 242 -16.64 11.23 44.55
CA GLY A 242 -17.70 11.52 43.59
C GLY A 242 -17.46 12.82 42.83
N SER A 243 -17.30 12.73 41.52
CA SER A 243 -17.71 13.77 40.58
C SER A 243 -17.89 13.16 39.19
N SER A 244 -19.00 13.53 38.57
CA SER A 244 -19.56 13.02 37.33
C SER A 244 -18.77 13.43 36.08
N ASN A 245 -18.84 12.57 35.06
CA ASN A 245 -18.71 12.86 33.62
C ASN A 245 -17.35 13.36 33.13
N HIS A 246 -16.38 12.45 32.97
CA HIS A 246 -15.39 12.45 31.88
C HIS A 246 -14.66 11.10 31.94
N LEU A 247 -14.89 10.20 30.98
CA LEU A 247 -13.97 9.09 30.73
C LEU A 247 -12.74 9.70 30.05
N ASP A 248 -11.79 10.15 30.87
CA ASP A 248 -10.52 10.69 30.39
C ASP A 248 -9.74 9.60 29.66
N GLN A 249 -9.31 9.94 28.44
CA GLN A 249 -8.53 9.15 27.49
C GLN A 249 -7.05 8.95 27.91
N THR A 250 -6.75 8.92 29.21
CA THR A 250 -5.38 8.91 29.76
C THR A 250 -4.97 7.54 30.26
N ILE A 251 -4.88 6.53 29.38
CA ILE A 251 -4.25 5.24 29.73
C ILE A 251 -3.37 4.75 28.58
N CYS A 252 -2.30 5.50 28.35
CA CYS A 252 -0.97 5.08 27.90
C CYS A 252 -0.16 6.37 27.91
N GLN A 253 0.76 6.52 28.87
CA GLN A 253 1.76 7.60 28.79
C GLN A 253 2.47 7.50 27.42
N PRO A 254 2.94 8.60 26.82
CA PRO A 254 3.55 8.58 25.50
C PRO A 254 4.98 8.01 25.55
N SER A 255 5.22 6.78 26.01
CA SER A 255 6.56 6.14 25.94
C SER A 255 6.76 4.68 26.40
N PRO A 256 5.80 3.84 26.85
CA PRO A 256 6.17 2.49 27.29
C PRO A 256 6.62 1.63 26.10
N ARG A 257 7.75 0.94 26.26
CA ARG A 257 8.29 0.05 25.21
C ARG A 257 7.41 -1.18 25.00
N PHE A 258 6.85 -1.70 26.09
CA PHE A 258 6.02 -2.89 26.13
C PHE A 258 4.71 -2.61 26.89
N CYS A 259 3.59 -3.15 26.39
CA CYS A 259 2.27 -3.13 27.06
C CYS A 259 1.91 -4.55 27.48
N LEU A 260 1.78 -4.80 28.77
CA LEU A 260 1.41 -6.12 29.27
C LEU A 260 -0.10 -6.31 29.27
N LEU A 261 -0.57 -7.40 28.66
CA LEU A 261 -1.99 -7.75 28.58
C LEU A 261 -2.21 -9.09 29.29
N GLN A 262 -2.99 -9.08 30.37
CA GLN A 262 -3.36 -10.27 31.15
C GLN A 262 -4.86 -10.56 31.01
N LYS A 263 -5.21 -11.85 30.88
CA LYS A 263 -6.61 -12.29 30.85
C LYS A 263 -7.18 -12.35 32.27
N SER A 264 -8.29 -11.69 32.53
CA SER A 264 -8.98 -11.75 33.83
C SER A 264 -9.67 -13.11 34.01
N GLY A 265 -9.42 -13.80 35.12
CA GLY A 265 -10.03 -15.11 35.39
C GLY A 265 -11.55 -15.05 35.61
N PRO A 266 -12.27 -16.19 35.50
CA PRO A 266 -13.74 -16.27 35.54
C PRO A 266 -14.40 -15.92 36.89
N ARG A 267 -13.62 -15.52 37.91
CA ARG A 267 -14.11 -15.14 39.25
C ARG A 267 -14.14 -13.64 39.50
N ALA A 268 -13.71 -12.82 38.53
CA ALA A 268 -13.86 -11.37 38.60
C ALA A 268 -15.30 -11.00 38.21
N LEU A 269 -16.14 -10.74 39.22
CA LEU A 269 -17.50 -10.24 39.05
C LEU A 269 -17.50 -8.97 38.17
N GLY A 270 -17.85 -9.12 36.89
CA GLY A 270 -18.18 -8.00 35.98
C GLY A 270 -17.04 -7.42 35.12
N PHE A 271 -15.88 -8.06 35.01
CA PHE A 271 -14.74 -7.48 34.28
C PHE A 271 -14.48 -8.21 32.95
N SER A 272 -14.64 -7.50 31.83
CA SER A 272 -14.60 -8.04 30.47
C SER A 272 -13.18 -8.40 30.00
N ASP A 273 -13.07 -9.53 29.31
CA ASP A 273 -11.90 -10.00 28.54
C ASP A 273 -11.59 -8.99 27.40
N ASN A 274 -10.95 -7.86 27.71
CA ASN A 274 -10.87 -6.69 26.81
C ASN A 274 -9.71 -6.76 25.79
N ILE A 275 -9.95 -7.35 24.61
CA ILE A 275 -9.06 -7.17 23.43
C ILE A 275 -9.05 -5.69 22.95
N LEU A 276 -10.01 -4.87 23.40
CA LEU A 276 -10.10 -3.42 23.14
C LEU A 276 -8.79 -2.67 23.45
N LEU A 277 -8.09 -3.08 24.51
CA LEU A 277 -6.83 -2.46 24.93
C LEU A 277 -5.69 -2.70 23.94
N SER A 278 -5.67 -3.84 23.25
CA SER A 278 -4.60 -4.17 22.28
C SER A 278 -4.56 -3.18 21.12
N CYS A 279 -5.75 -2.75 20.66
CA CYS A 279 -5.90 -1.75 19.60
C CYS A 279 -5.28 -0.39 19.99
N PHE A 280 -5.50 0.07 21.23
CA PHE A 280 -4.87 1.30 21.72
C PHE A 280 -3.35 1.16 21.90
N SER A 281 -2.87 -0.01 22.34
CA SER A 281 -1.43 -0.30 22.37
C SER A 281 -0.80 -0.22 20.97
N PHE A 282 -1.49 -0.72 19.94
CA PHE A 282 -1.02 -0.64 18.55
C PHE A 282 -1.00 0.78 18.04
N GLN A 283 -2.04 1.59 18.31
CA GLN A 283 -2.05 3.00 17.96
C GLN A 283 -0.86 3.74 18.57
N ALA A 284 -0.56 3.49 19.85
CA ALA A 284 0.56 4.10 20.56
C ALA A 284 1.95 3.59 20.11
N GLY A 285 2.00 2.53 19.29
CA GLY A 285 3.26 1.92 18.85
C GLY A 285 3.97 1.15 19.95
N CYS A 286 3.23 0.68 20.95
CA CYS A 286 3.75 -0.17 22.01
C CYS A 286 3.73 -1.64 21.55
N ILE A 287 4.67 -2.45 22.05
CA ILE A 287 4.70 -3.90 21.75
C ILE A 287 3.83 -4.63 22.77
N PRO A 288 2.72 -5.30 22.38
CA PRO A 288 1.93 -6.05 23.34
C PRO A 288 2.64 -7.32 23.76
N VAL A 289 2.66 -7.54 25.07
CA VAL A 289 3.14 -8.75 25.72
C VAL A 289 1.92 -9.48 26.25
N LEU A 290 1.56 -10.59 25.62
CA LEU A 290 0.35 -11.35 25.92
C LEU A 290 0.66 -12.43 26.95
N LEU A 291 -0.05 -12.38 28.08
CA LEU A 291 -0.03 -13.41 29.10
C LEU A 291 -1.25 -14.31 28.94
N SER A 292 -1.01 -15.61 28.85
CA SER A 292 -1.98 -16.71 28.64
C SER A 292 -2.08 -17.23 27.20
N SER A 293 -2.27 -18.55 27.07
CA SER A 293 -2.40 -19.30 25.82
C SER A 293 -3.85 -19.39 25.31
N GLY A 294 -4.75 -18.56 25.83
CA GLY A 294 -6.20 -18.66 25.58
C GLY A 294 -6.80 -17.45 24.85
N TRP A 295 -5.98 -16.67 24.16
CA TRP A 295 -6.42 -15.54 23.35
C TRP A 295 -6.61 -15.99 21.90
N GLU A 296 -7.79 -15.70 21.34
CA GLU A 296 -8.00 -15.71 19.90
C GLU A 296 -7.91 -14.26 19.42
N LEU A 297 -6.80 -13.94 18.75
CA LEU A 297 -6.52 -12.57 18.34
C LEU A 297 -7.35 -12.17 17.11
N PRO A 298 -7.69 -10.89 16.93
CA PRO A 298 -8.45 -10.44 15.78
C PRO A 298 -7.79 -10.84 14.47
N PHE A 299 -8.59 -11.36 13.52
CA PHE A 299 -8.10 -11.77 12.21
C PHE A 299 -6.87 -12.70 12.23
N SER A 300 -6.71 -13.51 13.29
CA SER A 300 -5.60 -14.46 13.49
C SER A 300 -5.38 -15.44 12.33
N GLU A 301 -6.40 -15.62 11.49
CA GLU A 301 -6.33 -16.46 10.30
C GLU A 301 -5.56 -15.84 9.12
N VAL A 302 -5.34 -14.52 9.12
CA VAL A 302 -4.60 -13.79 8.06
C VAL A 302 -3.47 -12.93 8.62
N ILE A 303 -3.55 -12.51 9.89
CA ILE A 303 -2.51 -11.70 10.55
C ILE A 303 -1.51 -12.60 11.29
N ASP A 304 -0.22 -12.39 11.03
CA ASP A 304 0.88 -12.99 11.77
C ASP A 304 1.18 -12.22 13.04
N TRP A 305 0.46 -12.56 14.10
CA TRP A 305 0.64 -11.96 15.41
C TRP A 305 2.03 -12.22 16.02
N GLY A 306 2.79 -13.21 15.53
CA GLY A 306 4.17 -13.45 15.95
C GLY A 306 5.15 -12.36 15.50
N THR A 307 4.75 -11.53 14.54
CA THR A 307 5.54 -10.38 14.06
C THR A 307 5.19 -9.07 14.75
N ALA A 308 4.14 -9.05 15.58
CA ALA A 308 3.65 -7.84 16.24
C ALA A 308 3.53 -7.96 17.77
N THR A 309 3.54 -9.18 18.32
CA THR A 309 3.34 -9.43 19.75
C THR A 309 4.40 -10.36 20.32
N ILE A 310 4.53 -10.33 21.65
CA ILE A 310 5.35 -11.28 22.42
C ILE A 310 4.40 -12.09 23.28
N MET A 311 4.25 -13.38 22.97
CA MET A 311 3.43 -14.28 23.77
C MET A 311 4.28 -14.92 24.88
N ILE A 312 3.82 -14.83 26.12
CA ILE A 312 4.46 -15.43 27.29
C ILE A 312 3.44 -16.31 28.03
N ASP A 313 3.86 -17.52 28.36
CA ASP A 313 3.09 -18.39 29.26
C ASP A 313 3.08 -17.80 30.67
N GLU A 314 1.91 -17.72 31.31
CA GLU A 314 1.74 -17.15 32.66
C GLU A 314 2.70 -17.75 33.69
N ARG A 315 3.08 -19.03 33.52
CA ARG A 315 4.01 -19.75 34.42
C ARG A 315 5.43 -19.17 34.38
N HIS A 316 5.79 -18.49 33.31
CA HIS A 316 7.11 -17.89 33.11
C HIS A 316 7.11 -16.36 33.28
N LEU A 317 6.01 -15.78 33.75
CA LEU A 317 5.83 -14.33 33.91
C LEU A 317 7.03 -13.68 34.64
N LEU A 318 7.38 -14.19 35.82
CA LEU A 318 8.46 -13.63 36.65
C LEU A 318 9.86 -13.81 36.05
N GLN A 319 10.06 -14.81 35.18
CA GLN A 319 11.35 -15.09 34.54
C GLN A 319 11.56 -14.27 33.26
N VAL A 320 10.50 -13.98 32.53
CA VAL A 320 10.55 -13.32 31.21
C VAL A 320 10.35 -11.79 31.31
N MET A 321 9.59 -11.31 32.30
CA MET A 321 9.29 -9.87 32.48
C MET A 321 10.53 -9.00 32.83
N GLY A 322 11.64 -9.62 33.23
CA GLY A 322 12.89 -8.92 33.56
C GLY A 322 13.98 -9.07 32.49
N PRO A 323 14.82 -10.12 32.55
CA PRO A 323 16.01 -10.24 31.70
C PRO A 323 15.67 -10.40 30.22
N ALA A 324 14.69 -11.22 29.85
CA ALA A 324 14.42 -11.54 28.45
C ALA A 324 13.90 -10.34 27.63
N LEU A 325 13.05 -9.49 28.20
CA LEU A 325 12.58 -8.28 27.51
C LEU A 325 13.65 -7.18 27.44
N GLN A 326 14.56 -7.13 28.43
CA GLN A 326 15.70 -6.19 28.42
C GLN A 326 16.80 -6.62 27.44
N GLU A 327 16.95 -7.92 27.19
CA GLU A 327 17.93 -8.49 26.25
C GLU A 327 17.46 -8.48 24.79
N LEU A 328 16.23 -8.05 24.50
CA LEU A 328 15.73 -7.99 23.13
C LEU A 328 16.56 -7.02 22.28
N PRO A 329 17.07 -7.46 21.10
CA PRO A 329 17.82 -6.59 20.22
C PRO A 329 17.00 -5.35 19.81
N PRO A 330 17.59 -4.14 19.77
CA PRO A 330 16.88 -2.93 19.34
C PRO A 330 16.23 -3.05 17.96
N ALA A 331 16.86 -3.79 17.03
CA ALA A 331 16.30 -4.06 15.71
C ALA A 331 14.99 -4.89 15.78
N ARG A 332 14.88 -5.85 16.71
CA ARG A 332 13.66 -6.63 16.92
C ARG A 332 12.55 -5.78 17.53
N ILE A 333 12.90 -4.92 18.50
CA ILE A 333 11.95 -3.97 19.10
C ILE A 333 11.40 -3.03 18.01
N LEU A 334 12.28 -2.45 17.20
CA LEU A 334 11.88 -1.56 16.11
C LEU A 334 10.98 -2.27 15.09
N ALA A 335 11.32 -3.50 14.70
CA ALA A 335 10.51 -4.29 13.77
C ALA A 335 9.10 -4.58 14.34
N LEU A 336 9.00 -5.02 15.60
CA LEU A 336 7.71 -5.25 16.26
C LEU A 336 6.88 -3.96 16.30
N ARG A 337 7.47 -2.81 16.65
CA ARG A 337 6.78 -1.51 16.68
C ARG A 337 6.34 -1.03 15.30
N GLN A 338 7.15 -1.25 14.27
CA GLN A 338 6.76 -0.93 12.90
C GLN A 338 5.60 -1.80 12.43
N GLN A 339 5.64 -3.09 12.78
CA GLN A 339 4.57 -4.02 12.44
C GLN A 339 3.26 -3.67 13.15
N THR A 340 3.29 -3.29 14.43
CA THR A 340 2.08 -2.86 15.14
C THR A 340 1.45 -1.62 14.52
N GLN A 341 2.27 -0.64 14.12
CA GLN A 341 1.81 0.56 13.41
C GLN A 341 1.23 0.22 12.04
N PHE A 342 1.88 -0.66 11.29
CA PHE A 342 1.36 -1.16 10.02
C PHE A 342 0.00 -1.85 10.20
N LEU A 343 -0.13 -2.78 11.13
CA LEU A 343 -1.40 -3.50 11.37
C LEU A 343 -2.51 -2.55 11.81
N TRP A 344 -2.18 -1.58 12.67
CA TRP A 344 -3.10 -0.52 13.07
C TRP A 344 -3.61 0.26 11.87
N ASP A 345 -2.70 0.83 11.09
CA ASP A 345 -3.03 1.64 9.92
C ASP A 345 -3.68 0.80 8.82
N ALA A 346 -3.37 -0.49 8.66
CA ALA A 346 -3.94 -1.32 7.60
C ALA A 346 -5.35 -1.83 7.93
N TYR A 347 -5.61 -2.23 9.18
CA TYR A 347 -6.80 -3.04 9.51
C TYR A 347 -7.63 -2.51 10.67
N PHE A 348 -7.04 -1.77 11.61
CA PHE A 348 -7.70 -1.45 12.87
C PHE A 348 -8.07 0.02 13.03
N SER A 349 -7.51 0.95 12.27
CA SER A 349 -7.66 2.39 12.52
C SER A 349 -9.09 2.94 12.36
N SER A 350 -10.05 2.19 11.84
CA SER A 350 -11.46 2.62 11.75
C SER A 350 -12.43 1.43 11.65
N VAL A 351 -13.72 1.68 11.93
CA VAL A 351 -14.78 0.66 11.76
C VAL A 351 -14.80 0.14 10.32
N GLU A 352 -14.65 1.03 9.33
CA GLU A 352 -14.60 0.66 7.92
C GLU A 352 -13.50 -0.36 7.61
N LYS A 353 -12.28 -0.18 8.13
CA LYS A 353 -11.18 -1.13 7.89
C LYS A 353 -11.45 -2.48 8.53
N ILE A 354 -12.03 -2.52 9.73
CA ILE A 354 -12.39 -3.76 10.42
C ILE A 354 -13.46 -4.53 9.62
N VAL A 355 -14.49 -3.83 9.16
CA VAL A 355 -15.57 -4.41 8.35
C VAL A 355 -15.05 -4.88 7.00
N HIS A 356 -14.27 -4.07 6.28
CA HIS A 356 -13.71 -4.45 4.99
C HIS A 356 -12.74 -5.63 5.14
N THR A 357 -11.93 -5.67 6.19
CA THR A 357 -11.06 -6.82 6.50
C THR A 357 -11.87 -8.09 6.70
N THR A 358 -12.97 -8.01 7.45
CA THR A 358 -13.91 -9.13 7.65
C THR A 358 -14.47 -9.63 6.32
N LEU A 359 -14.93 -8.71 5.47
CA LEU A 359 -15.49 -9.05 4.16
C LEU A 359 -14.46 -9.67 3.21
N GLU A 360 -13.23 -9.15 3.19
CA GLU A 360 -12.14 -9.68 2.37
C GLU A 360 -11.68 -11.07 2.82
N ILE A 361 -11.62 -11.32 4.13
CA ILE A 361 -11.39 -12.65 4.70
C ILE A 361 -12.45 -13.64 4.20
N ILE A 362 -13.72 -13.27 4.30
CA ILE A 362 -14.84 -14.13 3.85
C ILE A 362 -14.75 -14.36 2.34
N ARG A 363 -14.43 -13.32 1.57
CA ARG A 363 -14.22 -13.41 0.12
C ARG A 363 -13.10 -14.39 -0.23
N ASP A 364 -11.96 -14.31 0.45
CA ASP A 364 -10.80 -15.19 0.22
C ASP A 364 -11.14 -16.65 0.55
N ARG A 365 -12.00 -16.90 1.55
CA ARG A 365 -12.52 -18.26 1.86
C ARG A 365 -13.41 -18.82 0.76
N ILE A 366 -14.24 -17.98 0.13
CA ILE A 366 -15.16 -18.36 -0.95
C ILE A 366 -14.38 -18.60 -2.24
N PHE A 367 -13.52 -17.66 -2.63
CA PHE A 367 -12.76 -17.69 -3.87
C PHE A 367 -11.32 -18.15 -3.64
N ARG A 368 -11.14 -19.38 -3.16
CA ARG A 368 -9.82 -19.93 -2.77
C ARG A 368 -8.73 -19.77 -3.84
N ALA A 369 -9.08 -19.93 -5.13
CA ALA A 369 -8.12 -19.78 -6.24
C ALA A 369 -7.63 -18.34 -6.44
N ALA A 370 -8.43 -17.35 -6.02
CA ALA A 370 -8.11 -15.93 -6.07
C ALA A 370 -7.78 -15.36 -4.67
N ALA A 371 -7.63 -16.21 -3.66
CA ALA A 371 -7.32 -15.78 -2.31
C ALA A 371 -5.93 -15.16 -2.24
N ARG A 372 -5.79 -14.12 -1.41
CA ARG A 372 -4.49 -13.45 -1.25
C ARG A 372 -3.53 -14.37 -0.50
N PRO A 373 -2.26 -14.48 -0.94
CA PRO A 373 -1.25 -15.11 -0.12
C PRO A 373 -1.01 -14.31 1.16
N TRP A 374 -0.55 -15.03 2.20
CA TRP A 374 -0.30 -14.49 3.54
C TRP A 374 0.57 -13.22 3.57
N LEU A 375 1.56 -13.12 2.67
CA LEU A 375 2.44 -11.96 2.58
C LEU A 375 1.67 -10.65 2.33
N LEU A 376 0.61 -10.70 1.52
CA LEU A 376 -0.19 -9.49 1.20
C LEU A 376 -0.96 -8.97 2.41
N TRP A 377 -1.27 -9.83 3.37
CA TRP A 377 -1.89 -9.44 4.64
C TRP A 377 -0.88 -8.88 5.65
N ASN A 378 0.40 -9.25 5.54
CA ASN A 378 1.38 -8.96 6.59
C ASN A 378 2.51 -8.02 6.17
N ALA A 379 2.49 -7.52 4.93
CA ALA A 379 3.43 -6.53 4.42
C ALA A 379 2.68 -5.29 3.89
N PRO A 380 3.29 -4.08 4.01
CA PRO A 380 2.72 -2.86 3.43
C PRO A 380 2.45 -3.01 1.93
N PRO A 381 1.29 -2.52 1.41
CA PRO A 381 0.30 -1.67 2.07
C PRO A 381 -0.81 -2.43 2.81
N GLY A 382 -0.77 -3.77 2.84
CA GLY A 382 -1.80 -4.64 3.43
C GLY A 382 -2.85 -5.15 2.44
N GLY A 383 -3.62 -6.15 2.87
CA GLY A 383 -4.52 -6.94 2.03
C GLY A 383 -5.70 -6.16 1.47
N LEU A 384 -6.12 -5.08 2.14
CA LEU A 384 -7.17 -4.18 1.66
C LEU A 384 -6.73 -3.38 0.43
N LEU A 385 -5.43 -3.10 0.30
CA LEU A 385 -4.85 -2.29 -0.77
C LEU A 385 -4.06 -3.11 -1.79
N ALA A 386 -3.87 -4.41 -1.57
CA ALA A 386 -3.35 -5.38 -2.53
C ALA A 386 -4.51 -6.22 -3.10
N LEU A 387 -5.10 -5.75 -4.21
CA LEU A 387 -6.33 -6.29 -4.77
C LEU A 387 -6.06 -7.58 -5.58
N PRO A 388 -6.73 -8.70 -5.25
CA PRO A 388 -6.55 -9.98 -5.94
C PRO A 388 -7.15 -9.97 -7.35
N THR A 389 -7.99 -8.97 -7.67
CA THR A 389 -8.49 -8.72 -9.02
C THR A 389 -7.39 -8.27 -9.99
N PHE A 390 -6.27 -7.74 -9.47
CA PHE A 390 -5.10 -7.41 -10.28
C PHE A 390 -4.16 -8.61 -10.43
N SER A 391 -3.70 -9.16 -9.30
CA SER A 391 -2.85 -10.34 -9.25
C SER A 391 -2.86 -10.94 -7.85
N THR A 392 -2.62 -12.25 -7.75
CA THR A 392 -2.31 -12.94 -6.50
C THR A 392 -0.81 -13.08 -6.27
N GLN A 393 0.03 -12.72 -7.25
CA GLN A 393 1.48 -12.82 -7.14
C GLN A 393 2.08 -11.52 -6.58
N PRO A 394 2.85 -11.58 -5.47
CA PRO A 394 3.48 -10.39 -4.93
C PRO A 394 4.40 -9.67 -5.92
N GLY A 395 5.03 -10.41 -6.84
CA GLY A 395 5.97 -9.84 -7.82
C GLY A 395 5.35 -8.87 -8.83
N ASP A 396 4.03 -8.83 -8.96
CA ASP A 396 3.35 -7.92 -9.88
C ASP A 396 3.05 -6.55 -9.26
N PHE A 397 3.18 -6.43 -7.94
CA PHE A 397 2.88 -5.19 -7.22
C PHE A 397 4.14 -4.34 -7.00
N PRO A 398 4.04 -3.01 -7.10
CA PRO A 398 5.21 -2.13 -7.04
C PRO A 398 5.93 -2.13 -5.70
N PHE A 399 5.20 -2.42 -4.62
CA PHE A 399 5.69 -2.36 -3.24
C PHE A 399 6.54 -3.57 -2.82
N TYR A 400 6.43 -4.72 -3.51
CA TYR A 400 7.12 -5.94 -3.12
C TYR A 400 8.40 -6.22 -3.92
N TYR A 401 8.75 -5.40 -4.92
CA TYR A 401 9.96 -5.62 -5.73
C TYR A 401 11.23 -5.68 -4.88
N LEU A 402 11.43 -4.71 -3.98
CA LEU A 402 12.61 -4.63 -3.15
C LEU A 402 12.74 -5.82 -2.20
N GLN A 403 11.65 -6.17 -1.50
CA GLN A 403 11.61 -7.30 -0.56
C GLN A 403 11.91 -8.64 -1.26
N ARG A 404 11.52 -8.78 -2.53
CA ARG A 404 11.75 -9.99 -3.32
C ARG A 404 13.07 -10.01 -4.09
N GLY A 405 13.83 -8.91 -4.06
CA GLY A 405 15.00 -8.75 -4.93
C GLY A 405 14.65 -8.77 -6.43
N SER A 406 13.37 -8.56 -6.79
CA SER A 406 12.91 -8.44 -8.17
C SER A 406 12.95 -6.98 -8.64
N ARG A 407 12.75 -6.77 -9.95
CA ARG A 407 12.75 -5.44 -10.56
C ARG A 407 11.59 -5.32 -11.55
N PRO A 408 11.03 -4.11 -11.71
CA PRO A 408 10.01 -3.88 -12.72
C PRO A 408 10.56 -4.13 -14.12
N SER A 409 9.67 -4.40 -15.07
CA SER A 409 10.05 -4.59 -16.47
C SER A 409 10.87 -3.42 -17.03
N GLY A 410 11.79 -3.75 -17.96
CA GLY A 410 12.68 -2.78 -18.60
C GLY A 410 12.00 -1.88 -19.65
N LYS A 411 10.66 -1.91 -19.73
CA LYS A 411 9.87 -1.21 -20.74
C LYS A 411 8.67 -0.51 -20.11
N PHE A 412 8.17 0.52 -20.79
CA PHE A 412 6.99 1.28 -20.39
C PHE A 412 5.98 1.42 -21.54
N SER A 413 4.72 1.65 -21.18
CA SER A 413 3.65 2.09 -22.09
C SER A 413 3.44 3.59 -21.92
N ALA A 414 3.43 4.35 -23.02
CA ALA A 414 3.12 5.77 -22.99
C ALA A 414 1.65 6.00 -23.29
N LEU A 415 0.96 6.79 -22.47
CA LEU A 415 -0.44 7.16 -22.63
C LEU A 415 -0.46 8.66 -22.94
N ILE A 416 -0.90 9.02 -24.15
CA ILE A 416 -0.95 10.41 -24.60
C ILE A 416 -2.41 10.86 -24.71
N TRP A 417 -2.78 11.81 -23.87
CA TRP A 417 -4.09 12.46 -23.85
C TRP A 417 -4.12 13.59 -24.86
N VAL A 418 -4.91 13.40 -25.92
CA VAL A 418 -4.88 14.30 -27.08
C VAL A 418 -5.70 15.57 -26.84
N GLY A 419 -6.64 15.55 -25.90
CA GLY A 419 -7.49 16.70 -25.60
C GLY A 419 -8.25 17.16 -26.85
N ALA A 420 -8.37 18.47 -27.04
CA ALA A 420 -9.11 19.09 -28.15
C ALA A 420 -8.29 19.31 -29.43
N LEU A 421 -7.13 18.66 -29.60
CA LEU A 421 -6.35 18.81 -30.82
C LEU A 421 -7.03 18.13 -32.02
N ASP A 422 -6.89 18.74 -33.20
CA ASP A 422 -7.39 18.18 -34.46
C ASP A 422 -6.40 17.19 -35.11
N GLN A 423 -5.14 17.19 -34.69
CA GLN A 423 -4.04 16.41 -35.28
C GLN A 423 -3.18 15.73 -34.20
N PRO A 424 -2.62 14.54 -34.47
CA PRO A 424 -1.76 13.83 -33.52
C PRO A 424 -0.48 14.61 -33.23
N PRO A 425 0.01 14.62 -31.98
CA PRO A 425 1.27 15.26 -31.63
C PRO A 425 2.46 14.42 -32.13
N LEU A 426 2.67 14.39 -33.44
CA LEU A 426 3.65 13.53 -34.13
C LEU A 426 5.07 13.66 -33.57
N LYS A 427 5.50 14.88 -33.20
CA LYS A 427 6.81 15.12 -32.59
C LYS A 427 6.96 14.39 -31.26
N LEU A 428 5.93 14.46 -30.41
CA LEU A 428 5.94 13.79 -29.11
C LEU A 428 5.91 12.26 -29.29
N ILE A 429 5.07 11.76 -30.19
CA ILE A 429 4.99 10.33 -30.52
C ILE A 429 6.35 9.82 -31.00
N GLN A 430 7.02 10.54 -31.89
CA GLN A 430 8.35 10.18 -32.41
C GLN A 430 9.42 10.17 -31.32
N GLU A 431 9.45 11.15 -30.44
CA GLU A 431 10.41 11.21 -29.32
C GLU A 431 10.21 10.04 -28.34
N VAL A 432 8.96 9.73 -28.02
CA VAL A 432 8.65 8.64 -27.08
C VAL A 432 8.90 7.27 -27.71
N ALA A 433 8.42 7.05 -28.94
CA ALA A 433 8.60 5.79 -29.66
C ALA A 433 10.06 5.53 -30.05
N GLY A 434 10.89 6.58 -30.18
CA GLY A 434 12.32 6.46 -30.39
C GLY A 434 13.10 5.96 -29.15
N SER A 435 12.45 5.87 -27.99
CA SER A 435 13.06 5.33 -26.77
C SER A 435 13.27 3.82 -26.86
N GLN A 436 14.44 3.34 -26.47
CA GLN A 436 14.72 1.89 -26.36
C GLN A 436 13.85 1.17 -25.31
N HIS A 437 13.23 1.93 -24.40
CA HIS A 437 12.39 1.40 -23.32
C HIS A 437 10.89 1.51 -23.64
N CYS A 438 10.48 2.13 -24.75
CA CYS A 438 9.07 2.20 -25.11
C CYS A 438 8.60 0.84 -25.67
N ALA A 439 7.55 0.26 -25.09
CA ALA A 439 6.89 -0.92 -25.63
C ALA A 439 5.75 -0.54 -26.59
N GLN A 440 4.97 0.46 -26.21
CA GLN A 440 3.78 0.90 -26.96
C GLN A 440 3.43 2.35 -26.62
N VAL A 441 2.70 2.98 -27.53
CA VAL A 441 2.12 4.31 -27.37
C VAL A 441 0.61 4.20 -27.57
N CYS A 442 -0.14 4.51 -26.52
CA CYS A 442 -1.59 4.56 -26.50
C CYS A 442 -2.06 6.00 -26.67
N LEU A 443 -2.83 6.27 -27.73
CA LEU A 443 -3.41 7.57 -28.01
C LEU A 443 -4.87 7.58 -27.59
N PHE A 444 -5.25 8.61 -26.82
CA PHE A 444 -6.60 8.81 -26.34
C PHE A 444 -7.21 10.08 -26.95
N PRO A 445 -7.82 9.98 -28.14
CA PRO A 445 -8.55 11.08 -28.74
C PRO A 445 -9.92 11.29 -28.08
N ASN A 446 -10.39 12.53 -28.10
CA ASN A 446 -11.71 12.93 -27.61
C ASN A 446 -12.86 12.69 -28.60
N TRP A 447 -12.59 12.29 -29.86
CA TRP A 447 -13.63 11.96 -30.84
C TRP A 447 -13.20 10.86 -31.84
N ARG A 448 -14.19 10.22 -32.49
CA ARG A 448 -14.01 8.98 -33.28
C ARG A 448 -13.32 9.12 -34.64
N GLY A 449 -13.31 10.30 -35.25
CA GLY A 449 -12.69 10.53 -36.57
C GLY A 449 -11.30 11.14 -36.51
N PHE A 450 -10.66 11.10 -35.35
CA PHE A 450 -9.31 11.61 -35.17
C PHE A 450 -8.33 10.91 -36.11
N PRO A 451 -7.49 11.65 -36.87
CA PRO A 451 -6.66 11.05 -37.90
C PRO A 451 -5.62 10.11 -37.30
N THR A 452 -5.49 8.92 -37.91
CA THR A 452 -4.46 7.95 -37.53
C THR A 452 -3.09 8.43 -38.01
N PRO A 453 -2.12 8.72 -37.11
CA PRO A 453 -0.77 9.04 -37.53
C PRO A 453 -0.18 7.91 -38.38
N THR A 454 0.28 8.27 -39.58
CA THR A 454 1.09 7.40 -40.44
C THR A 454 2.51 7.36 -39.89
N TYR A 455 2.69 6.62 -38.79
CA TYR A 455 3.99 6.42 -38.16
C TYR A 455 4.16 4.95 -37.80
N SER A 456 5.29 4.36 -38.19
CA SER A 456 5.68 3.03 -37.75
C SER A 456 7.11 3.08 -37.26
N HIS A 457 7.33 2.63 -36.03
CA HIS A 457 8.66 2.44 -35.46
C HIS A 457 8.84 0.96 -35.15
N ARG A 458 10.02 0.41 -35.47
CA ARG A 458 10.29 -1.00 -35.19
C ARG A 458 10.20 -1.27 -33.69
N GLY A 459 9.34 -2.20 -33.30
CA GLY A 459 9.20 -2.66 -31.92
C GLY A 459 8.29 -1.82 -31.01
N VAL A 460 7.61 -0.81 -31.53
CA VAL A 460 6.62 0.00 -30.77
C VAL A 460 5.25 -0.09 -31.44
N THR A 461 4.24 -0.53 -30.68
CA THR A 461 2.86 -0.60 -31.15
C THR A 461 2.13 0.71 -30.87
N LEU A 462 1.40 1.24 -31.86
CA LEU A 462 0.47 2.36 -31.68
C LEU A 462 -0.95 1.81 -31.46
N ILE A 463 -1.59 2.22 -30.38
CA ILE A 463 -2.94 1.76 -29.99
C ILE A 463 -3.86 2.98 -29.84
N PHE A 464 -5.06 2.91 -30.40
CA PHE A 464 -6.08 3.95 -30.29
C PHE A 464 -7.19 3.49 -29.36
N LEU A 465 -7.46 4.26 -28.32
CA LEU A 465 -8.50 3.96 -27.34
C LEU A 465 -9.39 5.19 -27.21
N LEU A 466 -10.69 5.01 -27.45
CA LEU A 466 -11.65 6.09 -27.31
C LEU A 466 -11.95 6.31 -25.82
N LEU A 467 -11.85 7.56 -25.39
CA LEU A 467 -12.27 8.00 -24.06
C LEU A 467 -13.77 7.71 -23.84
N GLN A 468 -14.11 7.05 -22.74
CA GLN A 468 -15.39 7.30 -22.06
C GLN A 468 -15.14 8.33 -20.94
N LYS A 469 -16.18 8.96 -20.39
CA LYS A 469 -16.00 9.92 -19.29
C LYS A 469 -15.36 9.21 -18.08
N SER A 470 -14.53 9.93 -17.30
CA SER A 470 -13.72 9.43 -16.16
C SER A 470 -12.62 8.40 -16.42
N ASP A 471 -12.23 8.16 -17.67
CA ASP A 471 -11.38 7.01 -18.03
C ASP A 471 -9.87 7.25 -18.05
N ARG A 472 -9.34 8.40 -17.60
CA ARG A 472 -7.88 8.68 -17.67
C ARG A 472 -7.07 7.53 -17.04
N PHE A 473 -7.57 6.99 -15.94
CA PHE A 473 -6.92 5.93 -15.18
C PHE A 473 -7.66 4.59 -15.27
N PHE A 474 -8.45 4.36 -16.32
CA PHE A 474 -9.11 3.06 -16.51
C PHE A 474 -8.06 1.96 -16.79
N PRO A 475 -8.20 0.75 -16.21
CA PRO A 475 -7.25 -0.35 -16.39
C PRO A 475 -7.47 -1.09 -17.72
N TYR A 476 -7.10 -0.47 -18.84
CA TYR A 476 -7.20 -1.08 -20.15
C TYR A 476 -6.36 -2.36 -20.27
N SER A 477 -6.96 -3.46 -20.70
CA SER A 477 -6.27 -4.75 -20.91
C SER A 477 -5.16 -4.70 -21.95
N ALA A 478 -5.18 -3.69 -22.84
CA ALA A 478 -4.11 -3.42 -23.79
C ALA A 478 -2.80 -2.95 -23.13
N ILE A 479 -2.80 -2.56 -21.86
CA ILE A 479 -1.62 -2.08 -21.13
C ILE A 479 -1.03 -3.22 -20.29
N GLY A 480 -0.03 -3.90 -20.86
CA GLY A 480 0.65 -5.03 -20.21
C GLY A 480 1.97 -4.69 -19.49
N THR A 481 2.47 -3.46 -19.57
CA THR A 481 3.73 -3.05 -18.92
C THR A 481 3.49 -2.56 -17.49
N ASP A 482 4.48 -2.74 -16.61
CA ASP A 482 4.38 -2.29 -15.22
C ASP A 482 4.40 -0.76 -15.12
N ALA A 483 5.18 -0.14 -16.00
CA ALA A 483 5.43 1.29 -16.02
C ALA A 483 4.53 2.01 -17.02
N ILE A 484 3.83 3.05 -16.56
CA ILE A 484 3.06 3.96 -17.38
C ILE A 484 3.78 5.31 -17.44
N LEU A 485 3.93 5.86 -18.64
CA LEU A 485 4.28 7.25 -18.87
C LEU A 485 3.00 8.01 -19.29
N SER A 486 2.40 8.76 -18.37
CA SER A 486 1.26 9.63 -18.70
C SER A 486 1.77 10.94 -19.27
N LEU A 487 1.17 11.35 -20.39
CA LEU A 487 1.50 12.56 -21.12
C LEU A 487 0.26 13.26 -21.64
N ASP A 488 0.32 14.58 -21.63
CA ASP A 488 -0.61 15.42 -22.37
C ASP A 488 -0.02 15.75 -23.75
N ALA A 489 -0.87 16.04 -24.73
CA ALA A 489 -0.43 16.30 -26.10
C ALA A 489 0.47 17.53 -26.27
N HIS A 490 0.42 18.46 -25.31
CA HIS A 490 1.24 19.66 -25.27
C HIS A 490 2.54 19.46 -24.47
N SER A 491 2.75 18.28 -23.88
CA SER A 491 3.96 17.96 -23.13
C SER A 491 5.17 17.93 -24.05
N SER A 492 6.26 18.55 -23.60
CA SER A 492 7.55 18.54 -24.30
C SER A 492 8.54 17.66 -23.54
N LEU A 493 8.80 16.46 -24.08
CA LEU A 493 9.85 15.58 -23.60
C LEU A 493 11.07 15.69 -24.48
N SER A 494 12.25 15.64 -23.84
CA SER A 494 13.53 15.45 -24.54
C SER A 494 14.03 14.03 -24.29
N THR A 495 14.97 13.55 -25.11
CA THR A 495 15.64 12.25 -24.89
C THR A 495 16.27 12.14 -23.50
N SER A 496 16.75 13.25 -22.92
CA SER A 496 17.24 13.30 -21.54
C SER A 496 16.12 13.22 -20.50
N GLY A 497 14.91 13.64 -20.85
CA GLY A 497 13.72 13.51 -20.00
C GLY A 497 13.35 12.05 -19.79
N LEU A 498 13.54 11.19 -20.79
CA LEU A 498 13.30 9.74 -20.69
C LEU A 498 14.25 9.02 -19.71
N LEU A 499 15.32 9.68 -19.21
CA LEU A 499 16.12 9.16 -18.09
C LEU A 499 15.32 9.10 -16.78
N SER A 500 14.17 9.80 -16.68
CA SER A 500 13.25 9.67 -15.56
C SER A 500 12.66 8.26 -15.44
N PHE A 501 12.63 7.48 -16.52
CA PHE A 501 12.25 6.07 -16.45
C PHE A 501 13.22 5.28 -15.56
N VAL A 502 14.53 5.53 -15.66
CA VAL A 502 15.54 4.85 -14.82
C VAL A 502 15.37 5.24 -13.34
N VAL A 503 15.00 6.49 -13.08
CA VAL A 503 14.65 6.95 -11.73
C VAL A 503 13.43 6.18 -11.22
N TRP A 504 12.37 6.09 -12.02
CA TRP A 504 11.18 5.33 -11.67
C TRP A 504 11.46 3.84 -11.42
N GLN A 505 12.34 3.20 -12.20
CA GLN A 505 12.72 1.80 -11.96
C GLN A 505 13.38 1.57 -10.59
N SER A 506 13.94 2.62 -9.99
CA SER A 506 14.52 2.55 -8.64
C SER A 506 13.49 2.78 -7.53
N PHE A 507 12.32 3.35 -7.87
CA PHE A 507 11.22 3.70 -6.96
C PHE A 507 9.86 3.38 -7.61
N PRO A 508 9.60 2.11 -8.00
CA PRO A 508 8.43 1.73 -8.78
C PRO A 508 7.09 2.02 -8.08
N GLU A 509 7.09 2.11 -6.76
CA GLU A 509 5.95 2.46 -5.91
C GLU A 509 5.65 3.97 -5.87
N ARG A 510 6.47 4.83 -6.45
CA ARG A 510 6.31 6.29 -6.34
C ARG A 510 6.00 6.92 -7.70
N ILE A 511 5.27 8.03 -7.68
CA ILE A 511 5.09 8.87 -8.86
C ILE A 511 6.38 9.66 -9.07
N VAL A 512 6.94 9.57 -10.28
CA VAL A 512 8.15 10.29 -10.70
C VAL A 512 7.80 11.22 -11.83
N GLY A 513 7.94 12.53 -11.65
CA GLY A 513 7.61 13.47 -12.72
C GLY A 513 8.22 14.85 -12.58
N PHE A 514 7.86 15.72 -13.52
CA PHE A 514 8.58 16.96 -13.79
C PHE A 514 7.96 18.19 -13.12
N GLN A 515 6.62 18.26 -13.17
CA GLN A 515 5.86 19.38 -12.62
C GLN A 515 5.31 19.02 -11.26
N THR A 516 5.51 19.90 -10.28
CA THR A 516 5.21 19.65 -8.88
C THR A 516 4.33 20.73 -8.27
N GLN A 517 3.47 20.34 -7.35
CA GLN A 517 2.65 21.23 -6.53
C GLN A 517 2.77 20.83 -5.05
N SER A 518 2.41 21.74 -4.16
CA SER A 518 2.43 21.55 -2.71
C SER A 518 1.07 21.85 -2.12
N HIS A 519 0.55 20.95 -1.28
CA HIS A 519 -0.61 21.27 -0.46
C HIS A 519 -0.23 22.23 0.69
N PHE A 520 -1.21 22.94 1.24
CA PHE A 520 -1.06 23.76 2.43
C PHE A 520 -2.41 23.91 3.15
N TRP A 521 -2.38 24.16 4.46
CA TRP A 521 -3.56 24.53 5.22
C TRP A 521 -3.77 26.05 5.15
N ASP A 522 -4.92 26.49 4.67
CA ASP A 522 -5.33 27.88 4.67
C ASP A 522 -6.07 28.18 5.98
N GLU A 523 -5.40 28.86 6.92
CA GLU A 523 -5.98 29.21 8.22
C GLU A 523 -7.19 30.16 8.11
N ILE A 524 -7.24 30.99 7.08
CA ILE A 524 -8.33 31.96 6.87
C ILE A 524 -9.59 31.23 6.41
N LYS A 525 -9.43 30.26 5.51
CA LYS A 525 -10.55 29.47 4.98
C LYS A 525 -10.89 28.25 5.84
N GLY A 526 -10.01 27.86 6.76
CA GLY A 526 -10.13 26.62 7.51
C GLY A 526 -10.18 25.39 6.58
N SER A 527 -9.45 25.43 5.46
CA SER A 527 -9.52 24.41 4.43
C SER A 527 -8.17 24.15 3.78
N TRP A 528 -8.03 22.98 3.15
CA TRP A 528 -6.82 22.62 2.42
C TRP A 528 -6.80 23.25 1.02
N GLY A 529 -5.65 23.84 0.66
CA GLY A 529 -5.35 24.37 -0.67
C GLY A 529 -4.07 23.79 -1.26
N TYR A 530 -3.72 24.20 -2.48
CA TYR A 530 -2.45 23.85 -3.12
C TYR A 530 -1.84 25.03 -3.88
N THR A 531 -0.51 24.99 -4.03
CA THR A 531 0.28 26.03 -4.68
C THR A 531 1.45 25.45 -5.47
N ASP A 532 1.82 26.12 -6.56
CA ASP A 532 3.04 25.87 -7.33
C ASP A 532 4.19 26.81 -6.93
N GLN A 533 3.93 27.74 -5.99
CA GLN A 533 4.86 28.81 -5.60
C GLN A 533 5.96 28.36 -4.65
N ARG A 534 5.91 27.13 -4.14
CA ARG A 534 6.95 26.54 -3.29
C ARG A 534 7.88 25.66 -4.15
N PRO A 535 9.00 26.19 -4.69
CA PRO A 535 9.83 25.44 -5.63
C PRO A 535 10.61 24.27 -4.99
N ASN A 536 10.89 24.39 -3.69
CA ASN A 536 11.78 23.47 -2.94
C ASN A 536 11.02 22.43 -2.12
N GLU A 537 9.71 22.61 -1.94
CA GLU A 537 8.86 21.70 -1.18
C GLU A 537 7.64 21.37 -2.03
N PHE A 538 7.37 20.08 -2.17
CA PHE A 538 6.25 19.60 -2.96
C PHE A 538 5.65 18.35 -2.34
N SER A 539 4.39 18.09 -2.63
CA SER A 539 3.69 16.90 -2.15
C SER A 539 2.94 16.17 -3.27
N MET A 540 2.90 16.75 -4.47
CA MET A 540 2.22 16.20 -5.64
C MET A 540 3.06 16.39 -6.89
N VAL A 541 2.90 15.48 -7.84
CA VAL A 541 3.41 15.55 -9.21
C VAL A 541 2.22 15.50 -10.17
N LEU A 542 2.15 16.43 -11.12
CA LEU A 542 1.08 16.43 -12.13
C LEU A 542 1.28 15.30 -13.14
N MET A 543 0.18 14.72 -13.61
CA MET A 543 0.20 13.53 -14.47
C MET A 543 0.41 13.86 -15.95
N ASP A 544 0.47 15.15 -16.30
CA ASP A 544 0.78 15.65 -17.66
C ASP A 544 2.14 15.18 -18.17
N ALA A 545 3.05 14.83 -17.27
CA ALA A 545 4.33 14.21 -17.58
C ALA A 545 4.88 13.48 -16.34
N ALA A 546 4.41 12.25 -16.13
CA ALA A 546 4.82 11.44 -14.98
C ALA A 546 4.91 9.94 -15.31
N PHE A 547 5.85 9.27 -14.62
CA PHE A 547 5.95 7.82 -14.55
C PHE A 547 5.33 7.31 -13.25
N TYR A 548 4.53 6.25 -13.34
CA TYR A 548 3.95 5.55 -12.20
C TYR A 548 3.59 4.11 -12.59
N HIS A 549 3.25 3.28 -11.60
CA HIS A 549 2.91 1.88 -11.82
C HIS A 549 1.47 1.68 -12.32
N ARG A 550 1.24 0.77 -13.28
CA ARG A 550 -0.10 0.48 -13.83
C ARG A 550 -1.12 0.06 -12.78
N TYR A 551 -0.66 -0.52 -11.67
CA TYR A 551 -1.51 -0.97 -10.58
C TYR A 551 -2.40 0.16 -10.02
N TYR A 552 -1.94 1.41 -10.06
CA TYR A 552 -2.73 2.54 -9.60
C TYR A 552 -3.98 2.81 -10.43
N HIS A 553 -4.05 2.37 -11.70
CA HIS A 553 -5.29 2.39 -12.48
C HIS A 553 -6.34 1.45 -11.86
N VAL A 554 -5.92 0.26 -11.43
CA VAL A 554 -6.83 -0.72 -10.78
C VAL A 554 -7.34 -0.16 -9.47
N LEU A 555 -6.48 0.41 -8.64
CA LEU A 555 -6.91 1.05 -7.40
C LEU A 555 -7.83 2.24 -7.67
N PHE A 556 -7.50 3.09 -8.64
CA PHE A 556 -8.35 4.22 -9.01
C PHE A 556 -9.74 3.75 -9.43
N THR A 557 -9.85 2.65 -10.19
CA THR A 557 -11.13 2.16 -10.70
C THR A 557 -11.91 1.25 -9.75
N HIS A 558 -11.24 0.47 -8.90
CA HIS A 558 -11.88 -0.58 -8.11
C HIS A 558 -11.84 -0.34 -6.60
N PHE A 559 -10.91 0.47 -6.10
CA PHE A 559 -10.84 0.83 -4.69
C PHE A 559 -11.56 2.15 -4.39
N LEU A 560 -11.44 3.16 -5.25
CA LEU A 560 -12.15 4.43 -5.06
C LEU A 560 -13.65 4.25 -5.36
N PRO A 561 -14.54 4.76 -4.50
CA PRO A 561 -15.99 4.61 -4.68
C PRO A 561 -16.48 5.47 -5.85
N ALA A 562 -17.57 5.06 -6.50
CA ALA A 562 -18.14 5.77 -7.64
C ALA A 562 -18.39 7.27 -7.38
N PRO A 563 -19.01 7.69 -6.25
CA PRO A 563 -19.27 9.11 -6.00
C PRO A 563 -18.02 9.99 -5.95
N LEU A 564 -16.87 9.44 -5.54
CA LEU A 564 -15.62 10.20 -5.49
C LEU A 564 -15.03 10.38 -6.89
N ARG A 565 -15.22 9.40 -7.78
CA ARG A 565 -14.81 9.49 -9.19
C ARG A 565 -15.75 10.39 -9.98
N ASP A 566 -17.06 10.29 -9.74
CA ASP A 566 -18.06 11.17 -10.36
C ASP A 566 -17.78 12.64 -10.01
N LEU A 567 -17.37 12.92 -8.76
CA LEU A 567 -16.92 14.25 -8.33
C LEU A 567 -15.71 14.76 -9.13
N VAL A 568 -14.79 13.89 -9.53
CA VAL A 568 -13.65 14.29 -10.38
C VAL A 568 -14.14 14.71 -11.76
N ASP A 569 -15.10 14.00 -12.35
CA ASP A 569 -15.66 14.34 -13.65
C ASP A 569 -16.37 15.69 -13.64
N GLU A 570 -17.10 15.96 -12.56
CA GLU A 570 -17.77 17.26 -12.35
C GLU A 570 -16.74 18.39 -12.23
N LEU A 571 -15.65 18.16 -11.48
CA LEU A 571 -14.63 19.18 -11.20
C LEU A 571 -13.60 19.36 -12.32
N SER A 572 -13.59 18.46 -13.32
CA SER A 572 -12.87 18.50 -14.61
C SER A 572 -11.34 18.67 -14.59
N GLU A 573 -10.69 18.92 -13.44
CA GLU A 573 -9.23 19.14 -13.32
C GLU A 573 -8.61 18.54 -12.03
N CYS A 574 -9.32 17.67 -11.31
CA CYS A 574 -8.85 17.14 -10.01
C CYS A 574 -8.42 15.66 -10.03
N GLU A 575 -8.36 15.04 -11.21
CA GLU A 575 -7.99 13.63 -11.39
C GLU A 575 -6.54 13.36 -10.94
N ASP A 576 -5.62 14.26 -11.29
CA ASP A 576 -4.20 14.20 -10.92
C ASP A 576 -4.02 14.27 -9.40
N ILE A 577 -4.77 15.19 -8.77
CA ILE A 577 -4.75 15.38 -7.32
C ILE A 577 -5.25 14.11 -6.64
N LEU A 578 -6.37 13.55 -7.09
CA LEU A 578 -6.91 12.32 -6.52
C LEU A 578 -5.95 11.14 -6.69
N MET A 579 -5.27 11.03 -7.84
CA MET A 579 -4.25 10.01 -8.06
C MET A 579 -3.05 10.18 -7.10
N ASN A 580 -2.59 11.41 -6.85
CA ASN A 580 -1.53 11.65 -5.86
C ASN A 580 -2.01 11.30 -4.42
N PHE A 581 -3.24 11.64 -4.07
CA PHE A 581 -3.86 11.23 -2.80
C PHE A 581 -3.87 9.71 -2.65
N LEU A 582 -4.30 8.99 -3.69
CA LEU A 582 -4.36 7.54 -3.70
C LEU A 582 -2.98 6.91 -3.53
N VAL A 583 -1.98 7.34 -4.31
CA VAL A 583 -0.62 6.79 -4.22
C VAL A 583 0.02 7.11 -2.86
N ALA A 584 -0.16 8.33 -2.36
CA ALA A 584 0.35 8.73 -1.04
C ALA A 584 -0.35 7.95 0.09
N GLU A 585 -1.65 7.70 -0.02
CA GLU A 585 -2.38 6.89 0.96
C GLU A 585 -1.89 5.43 0.97
N VAL A 586 -1.65 4.85 -0.20
CA VAL A 586 -1.19 3.45 -0.31
C VAL A 586 0.23 3.29 0.17
N THR A 587 1.13 4.19 -0.24
CA THR A 587 2.58 4.02 -0.01
C THR A 587 3.06 4.68 1.26
N LYS A 588 2.32 5.67 1.78
CA LYS A 588 2.75 6.61 2.82
C LYS A 588 4.04 7.37 2.45
N LEU A 589 4.38 7.43 1.16
CA LEU A 589 5.59 8.08 0.65
C LEU A 589 5.23 9.29 -0.23
N PRO A 590 6.05 10.36 -0.22
CA PRO A 590 5.85 11.47 -1.13
C PRO A 590 6.25 11.13 -2.58
N PRO A 591 5.89 11.92 -3.60
CA PRO A 591 6.39 11.72 -4.96
C PRO A 591 7.86 12.13 -5.12
N ILE A 592 8.43 11.90 -6.31
CA ILE A 592 9.82 12.26 -6.65
C ILE A 592 9.84 13.25 -7.82
N LYS A 593 10.59 14.34 -7.64
CA LYS A 593 10.80 15.36 -8.67
C LYS A 593 12.03 15.05 -9.51
N VAL A 594 11.87 15.10 -10.83
CA VAL A 594 12.96 15.05 -11.80
C VAL A 594 13.04 16.36 -12.60
N PRO A 595 14.23 16.75 -13.06
CA PRO A 595 14.36 17.99 -13.80
C PRO A 595 13.83 17.87 -15.23
N GLN A 596 13.11 18.89 -15.68
CA GLN A 596 12.82 19.07 -17.10
C GLN A 596 13.70 20.19 -17.66
N ARG A 597 14.35 19.94 -18.80
CA ARG A 597 14.91 21.02 -19.61
C ARG A 597 13.74 21.79 -20.21
N LYS A 598 13.27 22.83 -19.52
CA LYS A 598 12.41 23.84 -20.14
C LYS A 598 13.19 24.42 -21.32
N HIS A 599 12.63 24.35 -22.53
CA HIS A 599 13.02 25.32 -23.54
C HIS A 599 12.52 26.66 -23.01
N CYS A 600 13.42 27.42 -22.38
CA CYS A 600 13.19 28.84 -22.25
C CYS A 600 13.04 29.35 -23.69
N TYR A 601 11.82 29.60 -24.12
CA TYR A 601 11.62 30.65 -25.10
C TYR A 601 12.32 31.86 -24.52
N ASN A 602 13.25 32.43 -25.29
CA ASN A 602 13.84 33.72 -24.97
C ASN A 602 12.67 34.69 -24.80
N LEU A 603 12.24 34.91 -23.56
CA LEU A 603 11.32 35.97 -23.21
C LEU A 603 12.09 37.25 -23.51
N THR A 604 11.76 37.86 -24.64
CA THR A 604 12.06 39.26 -24.89
C THR A 604 11.54 40.04 -23.68
N PRO A 605 12.39 40.81 -22.97
CA PRO A 605 11.93 41.58 -21.83
C PRO A 605 10.89 42.58 -22.33
N GLY A 606 9.64 42.47 -21.87
CA GLY A 606 8.60 43.49 -22.10
C GLY A 606 7.27 43.03 -22.69
N LEU A 607 7.08 41.76 -23.06
CA LEU A 607 5.72 41.25 -23.31
C LEU A 607 5.18 40.55 -22.06
N PRO A 608 3.93 40.83 -21.62
CA PRO A 608 3.28 40.02 -20.62
C PRO A 608 3.29 38.58 -21.14
N GLY A 609 3.87 37.66 -20.37
CA GLY A 609 3.65 36.24 -20.63
C GLY A 609 2.15 35.96 -20.69
N PRO A 610 1.70 34.89 -21.38
CA PRO A 610 0.30 34.50 -21.33
C PRO A 610 -0.13 34.50 -19.86
N PRO A 611 -1.29 35.10 -19.52
CA PRO A 611 -1.72 35.21 -18.14
C PRO A 611 -1.60 33.82 -17.52
N ARG A 612 -0.78 33.69 -16.47
CA ARG A 612 -0.81 32.50 -15.64
C ARG A 612 -2.28 32.34 -15.29
N ARG A 613 -2.90 31.23 -15.68
CA ARG A 613 -4.25 30.92 -15.25
C ARG A 613 -4.19 30.95 -13.73
N GLU A 614 -4.66 32.04 -13.14
CA GLU A 614 -5.22 32.03 -11.79
C GLU A 614 -6.35 31.02 -11.90
N GLN A 615 -6.03 29.76 -11.65
CA GLN A 615 -7.04 28.72 -11.62
C GLN A 615 -8.01 29.14 -10.52
N PRO A 616 -9.31 29.29 -10.81
CA PRO A 616 -10.29 29.40 -9.75
C PRO A 616 -10.08 28.18 -8.85
N SER A 617 -9.76 28.42 -7.57
CA SER A 617 -9.58 27.39 -6.55
C SER A 617 -10.84 26.53 -6.50
N ARG A 618 -10.87 25.45 -7.27
CA ARG A 618 -11.88 24.41 -7.15
C ARG A 618 -11.41 23.54 -6.00
N ASP A 619 -12.08 23.66 -4.85
CA ASP A 619 -11.69 23.07 -3.56
C ASP A 619 -11.79 21.53 -3.52
N CYS A 620 -11.07 20.81 -4.39
CA CYS A 620 -11.06 19.35 -4.39
C CYS A 620 -10.16 18.74 -3.33
N ILE A 621 -9.01 19.35 -3.01
CA ILE A 621 -8.11 18.84 -1.95
C ILE A 621 -8.84 18.74 -0.61
N SER A 622 -9.60 19.77 -0.23
CA SER A 622 -10.36 19.76 1.02
C SER A 622 -11.44 18.65 1.03
N LYS A 623 -12.16 18.48 -0.09
CA LYS A 623 -13.15 17.41 -0.26
C LYS A 623 -12.52 16.02 -0.19
N PHE A 624 -11.36 15.82 -0.83
CA PHE A 624 -10.64 14.56 -0.81
C PHE A 624 -10.10 14.26 0.59
N ALA A 625 -9.45 15.22 1.25
CA ALA A 625 -8.96 15.06 2.62
C ALA A 625 -10.09 14.71 3.60
N SER A 626 -11.26 15.34 3.43
CA SER A 626 -12.46 15.00 4.19
C SER A 626 -12.92 13.56 3.91
N TRP A 627 -12.92 13.11 2.65
CA TRP A 627 -13.29 11.74 2.30
C TRP A 627 -12.31 10.70 2.87
N PHE A 628 -10.99 10.92 2.78
CA PHE A 628 -9.97 10.07 3.40
C PHE A 628 -9.95 10.19 4.95
N GLY A 629 -10.66 11.18 5.49
CA GLY A 629 -10.71 11.57 6.91
C GLY A 629 -9.42 12.17 7.46
N HIS A 630 -8.40 12.36 6.61
CA HIS A 630 -7.13 12.98 6.95
C HIS A 630 -6.39 13.44 5.68
N MET A 631 -5.26 14.14 5.83
CA MET A 631 -4.40 14.51 4.70
C MET A 631 -3.37 13.39 4.40
N PRO A 632 -3.52 12.61 3.31
CA PRO A 632 -2.57 11.55 2.98
C PRO A 632 -1.29 12.08 2.34
N LEU A 633 -1.31 13.26 1.72
CA LEU A 633 -0.15 13.80 1.02
C LEU A 633 1.02 14.05 1.97
N VAL A 634 2.21 13.65 1.54
CA VAL A 634 3.46 13.84 2.29
C VAL A 634 4.33 14.86 1.55
N HIS A 635 4.98 15.77 2.29
CA HIS A 635 5.93 16.71 1.69
C HIS A 635 7.27 16.04 1.39
N SER A 636 7.94 16.53 0.35
CA SER A 636 9.27 16.14 -0.04
C SER A 636 10.04 17.33 -0.60
N GLN A 637 11.35 17.26 -0.43
CA GLN A 637 12.33 18.15 -1.05
C GLN A 637 13.27 17.37 -1.98
N LEU A 638 13.02 16.06 -2.16
CA LEU A 638 13.88 15.15 -2.91
C LEU A 638 13.78 15.43 -4.41
N ARG A 639 14.89 15.85 -4.99
CA ARG A 639 15.04 16.03 -6.44
C ARG A 639 16.19 15.18 -6.95
N LEU A 640 15.90 14.36 -7.97
CA LEU A 640 16.88 13.48 -8.59
C LEU A 640 17.21 13.97 -9.99
N ASP A 641 18.38 14.60 -10.12
CA ASP A 641 18.90 15.08 -11.40
C ASP A 641 19.80 13.99 -12.03
N PRO A 642 19.67 13.69 -13.35
CA PRO A 642 20.62 12.82 -14.04
C PRO A 642 22.07 13.33 -13.88
N VAL A 643 23.06 12.43 -13.82
CA VAL A 643 24.49 12.79 -13.68
C VAL A 643 24.94 13.82 -14.73
N LEU A 644 24.39 13.74 -15.95
CA LEU A 644 24.69 14.64 -17.06
C LEU A 644 23.81 15.90 -17.11
N PHE A 645 22.93 16.14 -16.14
CA PHE A 645 21.98 17.25 -16.14
C PHE A 645 22.68 18.62 -16.19
N LYS A 646 23.84 18.73 -15.52
CA LYS A 646 24.73 19.91 -15.56
C LYS A 646 25.88 19.77 -16.56
N ASP A 647 26.00 18.64 -17.26
CA ASP A 647 27.14 18.41 -18.10
C ASP A 647 27.01 19.14 -19.44
N GLN A 648 27.87 20.13 -19.65
CA GLN A 648 27.95 20.90 -20.88
C GLN A 648 28.42 20.04 -22.05
N VAL A 649 28.92 18.81 -21.85
CA VAL A 649 29.37 17.91 -22.92
C VAL A 649 28.34 17.77 -24.03
N SER A 650 27.03 17.71 -23.72
CA SER A 650 25.98 17.66 -24.76
C SER A 650 25.86 18.94 -25.59
N VAL A 651 26.09 20.11 -24.97
CA VAL A 651 26.13 21.43 -25.63
C VAL A 651 27.44 21.59 -26.41
N LEU A 652 28.56 21.17 -25.83
CA LEU A 652 29.89 21.18 -26.45
C LEU A 652 29.95 20.24 -27.65
N ARG A 653 29.37 19.04 -27.58
CA ARG A 653 29.24 18.13 -28.73
C ARG A 653 28.37 18.70 -29.84
N LYS A 654 27.27 19.39 -29.50
CA LYS A 654 26.46 20.13 -30.48
C LYS A 654 27.21 21.31 -31.10
N LYS A 655 28.06 21.98 -30.32
CA LYS A 655 28.91 23.11 -30.76
C LYS A 655 30.10 22.64 -31.61
N TYR A 656 30.64 21.46 -31.33
CA TYR A 656 31.81 20.89 -31.98
C TYR A 656 31.50 19.53 -32.65
N ARG A 657 30.45 19.48 -33.48
CA ARG A 657 30.04 18.24 -34.18
C ARG A 657 31.14 17.62 -35.05
N HIS A 658 32.13 18.39 -35.44
CA HIS A 658 33.24 17.94 -36.29
C HIS A 658 34.36 17.22 -35.53
N LEU A 659 34.40 17.33 -34.19
CA LEU A 659 35.41 16.65 -33.37
C LEU A 659 35.17 15.13 -33.26
N GLU A 660 33.97 14.65 -33.56
CA GLU A 660 33.64 13.20 -33.57
C GLU A 660 33.94 12.53 -34.92
N ARG A 661 34.42 13.27 -35.92
CA ARG A 661 34.80 12.75 -37.26
C ARG A 661 36.31 12.56 -37.46
N LEU A 662 37.11 12.90 -36.45
CA LEU A 662 38.54 12.58 -36.37
C LEU A 662 38.70 11.28 -35.59
#